data_AF-A0A1H8JAQ0-F1
#
_entry.id   AF-A0A1H8JAQ0-F1
#
_cell.length_a   1.000
_cell.length_b   1.000
_cell.length_c   1.000
_cell.angle_alpha   90.00
_cell.angle_beta   90.00
_cell.angle_gamma   90.00
#
_symmetry.space_group_name_H-M   'P 1'
#
loop_
_entity.id
_entity.type
_entity.pdbx_description
1 polymer ?
#
loop_
_entity_poly.entity_id
_entity_poly.type
_entity_poly.pdbx_seq_one_letter_code
_entity_poly.pdbx_strand_id
1 'polypeptide(L)'
;MAQSPIPNQQASLALTQYMPLQGVFPSQGGGGGATGFYLGEIGTFAGAFAPAGTTASGQFAAINQNQALFSLLGTNFGGNGTTTFELPNLNGITMVGTGEASGVSPETIGQKSGSSSVTINYPQAPPNLLGQLKPFDNYQPSLGITYEIETLGVFPSQGGGPGVPLNSLGMIKAFAGNFDAAGYMACNGQLLSIAQNQALFAVLGTTYGGDGVTTFALPDLRGRDIIGAGVETPIGAKVGQKNVTLVNGQAPTPLGGPVTPFDNRQPSLAMQYVIALQGVFPTQGGGQDASLPFLGQVVSFAGTFVPSGWALCDGSILSISQNTALFAVLGTFYGGNGTTTFALPDLRNRIVIGAGVSLGEIDGENSTTITANELPVPQPLYDGKHVTPGQFDTWLPIDSVQIGQGYQIAWKHGGADEYIVWNVDGNGNWLSQGSVMAGTSFALESLEPTFGYDLNGDGTVGVVTTTIEAFGATDLKQVANNFYLYAHGTTTGPQLKYSGAAVTTGQFGTWTPIAVEPSGGGYKIAWKNGAANEYLVWTTDGSGNWLSQTAAMSGTTYAMQSLETTYSQDLNGDGTVGLKVTTIEAIGATDLKQVADTNFLYDHGTTNGPQLKYSGAPVTVGQFDTWVPLGAEKTGNGYLAVWKHGAADEYTVWTIDGAGNWLSQTAAMSGTTYAMQSSETTFGQDLNADGTVGPKVTAIEVLGTVDLKQLADTYFLYDHGTTTGPQLKMSGAAVTVGQFDTWVPLGAEKTGNGYLAVWKHGAADEYTVWTIDSAGNWLSQSASVPGSSAEIQSLEPGFNQNLNGVGGITARAVIESFGSTTLATIANVFMLSPTGSALGPQLRLSGALYTVGQNGAWTPIAAEKTGSGYQVAWKNGGADQYLVWDTDGSGNWLSQTAVMAGASPELKAFEITFQQDLNLSGAIGTSLMAPSSDELGAGSGPDGSGTSDMALLTNYMASAFAAPASEGAGVVDDSQSSGHPFLTTCYA
;
A
#
# COMPACT_ATOMS: atom_id res chain seq x y z
N MET A 1 -0.45 17.53 34.91
CA MET A 1 -1.65 16.67 34.71
C MET A 1 -2.71 17.00 35.76
N ALA A 2 -3.93 16.49 35.66
CA ALA A 2 -4.90 16.57 36.75
C ALA A 2 -4.49 15.58 37.86
N GLN A 3 -4.60 15.98 39.12
CA GLN A 3 -4.28 15.12 40.26
C GLN A 3 -5.29 13.98 40.38
N SER A 4 -4.81 12.75 40.53
CA SER A 4 -5.63 11.58 40.81
C SER A 4 -5.99 11.50 42.30
N PRO A 5 -7.20 11.05 42.68
CA PRO A 5 -7.54 10.81 44.08
C PRO A 5 -7.02 9.43 44.52
N ILE A 6 -6.56 9.33 45.77
CA ILE A 6 -6.10 8.07 46.39
C ILE A 6 -7.32 7.18 46.67
N PRO A 7 -7.31 5.88 46.32
CA PRO A 7 -8.34 4.93 46.72
C PRO A 7 -8.43 4.80 48.25
N ASN A 8 -9.63 5.01 48.79
CA ASN A 8 -9.90 5.04 50.23
C ASN A 8 -10.86 3.89 50.63
N GLN A 9 -10.64 2.71 50.07
CA GLN A 9 -11.32 1.47 50.45
C GLN A 9 -10.33 0.53 51.12
N GLN A 10 -10.60 0.12 52.36
CA GLN A 10 -9.78 -0.88 53.05
C GLN A 10 -10.12 -2.29 52.55
N ALA A 11 -9.31 -3.29 52.90
CA ALA A 11 -9.51 -4.64 52.38
C ALA A 11 -10.90 -5.19 52.79
N SER A 12 -11.70 -5.51 51.78
CA SER A 12 -13.11 -5.81 51.87
C SER A 12 -13.43 -7.11 51.14
N LEU A 13 -14.45 -7.84 51.59
CA LEU A 13 -15.02 -8.96 50.85
C LEU A 13 -16.52 -8.73 50.63
N ALA A 14 -16.94 -8.85 49.38
CA ALA A 14 -18.34 -8.67 49.00
C ALA A 14 -19.19 -9.89 49.39
N LEU A 15 -20.19 -9.68 50.25
CA LEU A 15 -21.18 -10.68 50.67
C LEU A 15 -22.61 -10.18 50.42
N THR A 16 -23.58 -11.09 50.34
CA THR A 16 -24.98 -10.71 50.21
C THR A 16 -25.51 -10.22 51.56
N GLN A 17 -25.86 -8.95 51.64
CA GLN A 17 -26.57 -8.37 52.78
C GLN A 17 -28.05 -8.22 52.46
N TYR A 18 -28.91 -8.65 53.39
CA TYR A 18 -30.35 -8.76 53.18
C TYR A 18 -31.13 -8.31 54.41
N MET A 19 -32.38 -7.90 54.18
CA MET A 19 -33.33 -7.54 55.23
C MET A 19 -34.59 -8.42 55.11
N PRO A 20 -34.94 -9.18 56.17
CA PRO A 20 -36.23 -9.85 56.27
C PRO A 20 -37.38 -8.83 56.22
N LEU A 21 -38.33 -9.03 55.31
CA LEU A 21 -39.55 -8.21 55.20
C LEU A 21 -40.68 -8.69 56.13
N GLN A 22 -40.51 -9.85 56.76
CA GLN A 22 -41.43 -10.49 57.68
C GLN A 22 -40.59 -11.14 58.79
N GLY A 23 -41.06 -11.11 60.03
CA GLY A 23 -40.33 -11.61 61.19
C GLY A 23 -41.05 -11.29 62.50
N VAL A 24 -40.42 -11.61 63.63
CA VAL A 24 -40.98 -11.23 64.94
C VAL A 24 -40.74 -9.73 65.15
N PHE A 25 -41.76 -9.00 65.56
CA PHE A 25 -41.59 -7.59 65.93
C PHE A 25 -40.80 -7.49 67.25
N PRO A 26 -39.65 -6.79 67.28
CA PRO A 26 -38.82 -6.71 68.48
C PRO A 26 -39.49 -5.83 69.55
N SER A 27 -39.61 -6.36 70.77
CA SER A 27 -40.02 -5.59 71.94
C SER A 27 -38.86 -4.74 72.47
N GLN A 28 -39.19 -3.57 73.02
CA GLN A 28 -38.22 -2.70 73.69
C GLN A 28 -37.93 -3.21 75.11
N GLY A 29 -36.64 -3.33 75.46
CA GLY A 29 -36.18 -3.65 76.82
C GLY A 29 -35.68 -5.08 76.99
N GLY A 30 -34.51 -5.22 77.64
CA GLY A 30 -33.75 -6.47 77.76
C GLY A 30 -34.34 -7.51 78.71
N GLY A 31 -35.47 -8.15 78.34
CA GLY A 31 -36.04 -9.26 79.11
C GLY A 31 -37.04 -10.10 78.32
N GLY A 32 -36.63 -11.31 77.94
CA GLY A 32 -37.49 -12.31 77.27
C GLY A 32 -37.52 -12.16 75.75
N GLY A 33 -36.60 -12.81 75.05
CA GLY A 33 -36.58 -12.88 73.58
C GLY A 33 -37.47 -14.00 73.04
N ALA A 34 -38.10 -13.75 71.89
CA ALA A 34 -38.67 -14.82 71.06
C ALA A 34 -37.56 -15.43 70.20
N THR A 35 -37.59 -16.74 69.98
CA THR A 35 -36.69 -17.40 69.02
C THR A 35 -37.09 -17.00 67.60
N GLY A 36 -36.25 -16.21 66.90
CA GLY A 36 -36.47 -15.81 65.52
C GLY A 36 -35.59 -14.68 65.01
N PHE A 37 -35.49 -14.55 63.68
CA PHE A 37 -35.05 -13.31 63.04
C PHE A 37 -36.01 -12.18 63.41
N TYR A 38 -35.45 -11.07 63.88
CA TYR A 38 -36.26 -9.89 64.18
C TYR A 38 -36.53 -9.07 62.93
N LEU A 39 -37.72 -8.47 62.87
CA LEU A 39 -38.00 -7.47 61.86
C LEU A 39 -37.02 -6.29 62.02
N GLY A 40 -36.41 -5.85 60.91
CA GLY A 40 -35.36 -4.81 60.92
C GLY A 40 -33.95 -5.29 61.25
N GLU A 41 -33.73 -6.59 61.43
CA GLU A 41 -32.39 -7.18 61.38
C GLU A 41 -31.80 -7.11 59.96
N ILE A 42 -30.48 -6.97 59.86
CA ILE A 42 -29.73 -7.07 58.60
C ILE A 42 -28.86 -8.32 58.68
N GLY A 43 -29.17 -9.31 57.84
CA GLY A 43 -28.43 -10.55 57.75
C GLY A 43 -27.29 -10.48 56.73
N THR A 44 -26.21 -11.21 56.97
CA THR A 44 -25.11 -11.43 56.02
C THR A 44 -25.11 -12.88 55.55
N PHE A 45 -24.92 -13.10 54.25
CA PHE A 45 -25.06 -14.41 53.61
C PHE A 45 -24.00 -14.62 52.52
N ALA A 46 -23.44 -15.84 52.47
CA ALA A 46 -22.39 -16.19 51.53
C ALA A 46 -22.88 -16.65 50.15
N GLY A 47 -24.19 -16.84 49.95
CA GLY A 47 -24.77 -17.15 48.63
C GLY A 47 -25.23 -15.90 47.87
N ALA A 48 -25.55 -16.05 46.58
CA ALA A 48 -25.87 -14.95 45.65
C ALA A 48 -27.33 -14.49 45.62
N PHE A 49 -28.10 -14.71 46.70
CA PHE A 49 -29.49 -14.31 46.81
C PHE A 49 -29.87 -14.02 48.25
N ALA A 50 -30.89 -13.19 48.48
CA ALA A 50 -31.45 -13.00 49.83
C ALA A 50 -32.18 -14.29 50.28
N PRO A 51 -31.72 -14.99 51.33
CA PRO A 51 -32.37 -16.21 51.83
C PRO A 51 -33.70 -15.91 52.54
N ALA A 52 -33.91 -14.66 52.93
CA ALA A 52 -35.12 -14.12 53.54
C ALA A 52 -35.36 -12.68 53.06
N GLY A 53 -36.61 -12.32 52.78
CA GLY A 53 -36.96 -10.95 52.40
C GLY A 53 -36.31 -10.49 51.09
N THR A 54 -35.54 -9.40 51.15
CA THR A 54 -34.92 -8.75 49.98
C THR A 54 -33.48 -8.30 50.28
N THR A 55 -32.68 -8.02 49.26
CA THR A 55 -31.33 -7.48 49.44
C THR A 55 -31.37 -6.06 50.02
N ALA A 56 -30.41 -5.74 50.88
CA ALA A 56 -30.25 -4.41 51.48
C ALA A 56 -29.64 -3.43 50.46
N SER A 57 -30.43 -3.08 49.44
CA SER A 57 -29.98 -2.35 48.25
C SER A 57 -30.79 -1.07 48.00
N GLY A 58 -31.20 -0.36 49.05
CA GLY A 58 -31.86 0.96 48.92
C GLY A 58 -33.24 0.92 48.28
N GLN A 59 -33.96 -0.20 48.43
CA GLN A 59 -35.25 -0.37 47.79
C GLN A 59 -36.34 0.43 48.53
N PHE A 60 -37.19 1.14 47.79
CA PHE A 60 -38.36 1.80 48.38
C PHE A 60 -39.46 0.78 48.71
N ALA A 61 -39.86 0.74 49.98
CA ALA A 61 -40.95 -0.09 50.48
C ALA A 61 -42.21 0.76 50.70
N ALA A 62 -43.36 0.25 50.26
CA ALA A 62 -44.65 0.92 50.47
C ALA A 62 -45.13 0.77 51.91
N ILE A 63 -45.43 1.89 52.58
CA ILE A 63 -45.80 1.94 54.00
C ILE A 63 -47.08 1.13 54.27
N ASN A 64 -48.07 1.21 53.38
CA ASN A 64 -49.35 0.51 53.53
C ASN A 64 -49.22 -1.02 53.58
N GLN A 65 -48.17 -1.59 52.97
CA GLN A 65 -47.87 -3.03 52.95
C GLN A 65 -46.87 -3.44 54.04
N ASN A 66 -46.08 -2.52 54.58
CA ASN A 66 -44.93 -2.80 55.46
C ASN A 66 -44.97 -1.99 56.76
N GLN A 67 -46.16 -1.75 57.32
CA GLN A 67 -46.39 -0.83 58.45
C GLN A 67 -45.50 -1.14 59.68
N ALA A 68 -45.29 -2.42 59.98
CA ALA A 68 -44.45 -2.86 61.10
C ALA A 68 -42.95 -2.58 60.86
N LEU A 69 -42.46 -2.74 59.63
CA LEU A 69 -41.06 -2.43 59.29
C LEU A 69 -40.84 -0.91 59.25
N PHE A 70 -41.82 -0.17 58.74
CA PHE A 70 -41.83 1.30 58.78
C PHE A 70 -41.82 1.86 60.21
N SER A 71 -42.58 1.26 61.15
CA SER A 71 -42.59 1.74 62.54
C SER A 71 -41.27 1.51 63.29
N LEU A 72 -40.33 0.77 62.69
CA LEU A 72 -38.99 0.52 63.22
C LEU A 72 -37.91 1.36 62.52
N LEU A 73 -37.93 1.41 61.19
CA LEU A 73 -36.93 2.12 60.37
C LEU A 73 -37.25 3.61 60.18
N GLY A 74 -38.52 4.00 60.32
CA GLY A 74 -39.00 5.34 59.99
C GLY A 74 -38.61 5.76 58.58
N THR A 75 -38.00 6.94 58.45
CA THR A 75 -37.37 7.44 57.22
C THR A 75 -35.84 7.54 57.35
N ASN A 76 -35.22 6.83 58.30
CA ASN A 76 -33.80 6.98 58.64
C ASN A 76 -32.89 6.67 57.44
N PHE A 77 -33.31 5.78 56.56
CA PHE A 77 -32.57 5.39 55.34
C PHE A 77 -33.05 6.10 54.07
N GLY A 78 -34.17 6.84 54.13
CA GLY A 78 -34.78 7.53 52.99
C GLY A 78 -36.30 7.38 52.90
N GLY A 79 -36.86 7.88 51.78
CA GLY A 79 -38.31 7.88 51.48
C GLY A 79 -39.05 9.13 51.97
N ASN A 80 -40.36 9.17 51.72
CA ASN A 80 -41.20 10.37 51.95
C ASN A 80 -42.03 10.32 53.25
N GLY A 81 -41.95 9.22 54.01
CA GLY A 81 -42.63 9.05 55.31
C GLY A 81 -44.16 9.04 55.27
N THR A 82 -44.77 9.07 54.08
CA THR A 82 -46.23 9.18 53.90
C THR A 82 -46.80 8.06 53.03
N THR A 83 -46.10 7.68 51.95
CA THR A 83 -46.43 6.52 51.12
C THR A 83 -45.29 5.50 51.05
N THR A 84 -44.02 5.94 51.18
CA THR A 84 -42.84 5.09 51.09
C THR A 84 -41.76 5.43 52.12
N PHE A 85 -40.99 4.40 52.49
CA PHE A 85 -39.70 4.51 53.17
C PHE A 85 -38.64 3.73 52.39
N GLU A 86 -37.36 4.00 52.61
CA GLU A 86 -36.25 3.26 52.00
C GLU A 86 -35.74 2.17 52.96
N LEU A 87 -35.35 1.02 52.44
CA LEU A 87 -34.56 0.03 53.17
C LEU A 87 -33.08 0.44 53.19
N PRO A 88 -32.24 -0.08 54.10
CA PRO A 88 -30.80 0.18 54.07
C PRO A 88 -30.20 -0.09 52.68
N ASN A 89 -29.31 0.78 52.23
CA ASN A 89 -28.56 0.62 51.00
C ASN A 89 -27.10 0.32 51.34
N LEU A 90 -26.71 -0.94 51.21
CA LEU A 90 -25.38 -1.44 51.52
C LEU A 90 -24.61 -1.87 50.24
N ASN A 91 -25.13 -1.54 49.06
CA ASN A 91 -24.53 -1.85 47.78
C ASN A 91 -23.14 -1.18 47.67
N GLY A 92 -22.06 -1.98 47.74
CA GLY A 92 -20.68 -1.51 47.65
C GLY A 92 -20.18 -0.72 48.87
N ILE A 93 -20.89 -0.74 50.00
CA ILE A 93 -20.51 0.02 51.21
C ILE A 93 -20.52 -0.87 52.46
N THR A 94 -19.87 -0.40 53.54
CA THR A 94 -19.80 -1.12 54.81
C THR A 94 -20.79 -0.58 55.86
N MET A 95 -20.92 -1.28 56.98
CA MET A 95 -21.74 -0.89 58.13
C MET A 95 -20.84 -0.40 59.26
N VAL A 96 -21.14 0.77 59.82
CA VAL A 96 -20.42 1.38 60.95
C VAL A 96 -21.37 1.55 62.13
N GLY A 97 -20.94 1.22 63.33
CA GLY A 97 -21.77 1.27 64.53
C GLY A 97 -22.20 2.69 64.89
N THR A 98 -23.50 2.91 65.11
CA THR A 98 -24.04 4.20 65.57
C THR A 98 -23.60 4.58 66.98
N GLY A 99 -23.38 5.87 67.23
CA GLY A 99 -23.12 6.45 68.54
C GLY A 99 -21.80 7.22 68.62
N GLU A 100 -21.56 7.85 69.76
CA GLU A 100 -20.34 8.61 70.03
C GLU A 100 -19.31 7.78 70.81
N ALA A 101 -18.04 7.81 70.36
CA ALA A 101 -16.91 7.26 71.09
C ALA A 101 -15.64 8.10 70.85
N SER A 102 -14.66 7.97 71.74
CA SER A 102 -13.39 8.70 71.60
C SER A 102 -12.57 8.22 70.39
N GLY A 103 -11.96 9.16 69.67
CA GLY A 103 -11.06 8.90 68.54
C GLY A 103 -11.75 8.56 67.21
N VAL A 104 -13.08 8.65 67.11
CA VAL A 104 -13.88 8.27 65.93
C VAL A 104 -14.94 9.32 65.60
N SER A 105 -15.57 9.21 64.42
CA SER A 105 -16.74 10.03 64.07
C SER A 105 -17.97 9.60 64.89
N PRO A 106 -18.79 10.55 65.38
CA PRO A 106 -20.19 10.29 65.71
C PRO A 106 -20.95 9.82 64.46
N GLU A 107 -21.62 8.68 64.57
CA GLU A 107 -22.47 8.14 63.50
C GLU A 107 -23.91 7.96 63.99
N THR A 108 -24.88 8.31 63.14
CA THR A 108 -26.31 8.17 63.44
C THR A 108 -26.99 7.13 62.53
N ILE A 109 -28.12 6.58 62.96
CA ILE A 109 -28.79 5.49 62.23
C ILE A 109 -29.21 5.96 60.82
N GLY A 110 -28.78 5.23 59.79
CA GLY A 110 -29.00 5.58 58.39
C GLY A 110 -28.10 6.69 57.81
N GLN A 111 -27.20 7.28 58.59
CA GLN A 111 -26.20 8.23 58.12
C GLN A 111 -25.27 7.57 57.10
N LYS A 112 -25.16 8.15 55.91
CA LYS A 112 -24.13 7.79 54.93
C LYS A 112 -22.91 8.67 55.18
N SER A 113 -21.74 8.07 55.37
CA SER A 113 -20.48 8.78 55.64
C SER A 113 -19.31 8.19 54.84
N GLY A 114 -18.17 8.88 54.88
CA GLY A 114 -16.95 8.52 54.16
C GLY A 114 -16.94 8.81 52.66
N SER A 115 -15.85 8.43 52.00
CA SER A 115 -15.62 8.58 50.56
C SER A 115 -14.84 7.39 50.00
N SER A 116 -15.11 6.97 48.76
CA SER A 116 -14.36 5.89 48.09
C SER A 116 -12.95 6.31 47.68
N SER A 117 -12.66 7.61 47.65
CA SER A 117 -11.34 8.15 47.34
C SER A 117 -11.11 9.55 47.94
N VAL A 118 -9.84 9.95 48.09
CA VAL A 118 -9.43 11.21 48.71
C VAL A 118 -8.41 11.95 47.86
N THR A 119 -8.63 13.23 47.56
CA THR A 119 -7.64 14.10 46.89
C THR A 119 -6.82 14.87 47.92
N ILE A 120 -5.49 14.71 47.89
CA ILE A 120 -4.56 15.35 48.84
C ILE A 120 -4.33 16.82 48.48
N ASN A 121 -4.76 17.74 49.34
CA ASN A 121 -4.39 19.16 49.17
C ASN A 121 -3.02 19.48 49.78
N TYR A 122 -2.47 20.66 49.44
CA TYR A 122 -1.16 21.12 49.92
C TYR A 122 -0.93 20.98 51.42
N PRO A 123 -1.78 21.53 52.30
CA PRO A 123 -1.63 21.31 53.74
C PRO A 123 -1.53 19.85 54.19
N GLN A 124 -2.06 18.90 53.41
CA GLN A 124 -2.07 17.45 53.69
C GLN A 124 -0.90 16.68 53.07
N ALA A 125 -0.13 17.30 52.17
CA ALA A 125 1.07 16.69 51.62
C ALA A 125 2.17 16.52 52.70
N PRO A 126 3.15 15.63 52.49
CA PRO A 126 4.36 15.56 53.31
C PRO A 126 5.19 16.86 53.31
N PRO A 127 5.93 17.15 54.40
CA PRO A 127 6.82 18.31 54.51
C PRO A 127 7.87 18.45 53.39
N ASN A 128 8.38 17.35 52.82
CA ASN A 128 9.30 17.40 51.67
C ASN A 128 8.63 17.89 50.36
N LEU A 129 7.30 18.07 50.36
CA LEU A 129 6.50 18.63 49.28
C LEU A 129 5.76 19.90 49.76
N LEU A 130 6.38 20.65 50.68
CA LEU A 130 5.88 21.92 51.25
C LEU A 130 4.57 21.81 52.07
N GLY A 131 4.14 20.59 52.41
CA GLY A 131 2.91 20.37 53.17
C GLY A 131 3.01 20.65 54.66
N GLN A 132 1.84 20.78 55.31
CA GLN A 132 1.69 21.29 56.68
C GLN A 132 1.33 20.21 57.71
N LEU A 133 1.50 18.93 57.38
CA LEU A 133 1.13 17.78 58.22
C LEU A 133 -0.36 17.77 58.65
N LYS A 134 -1.26 18.40 57.88
CA LYS A 134 -2.69 18.30 58.17
C LYS A 134 -3.20 16.91 57.79
N PRO A 135 -4.09 16.29 58.58
CA PRO A 135 -4.67 15.02 58.22
C PRO A 135 -5.72 15.15 57.09
N PHE A 136 -6.00 14.02 56.45
CA PHE A 136 -7.20 13.79 55.64
C PHE A 136 -8.11 12.73 56.29
N ASP A 137 -9.39 12.73 55.93
CA ASP A 137 -10.39 11.79 56.45
C ASP A 137 -10.26 10.43 55.74
N ASN A 138 -10.19 9.35 56.53
CA ASN A 138 -9.98 7.98 56.10
C ASN A 138 -11.22 7.10 56.33
N TYR A 139 -12.41 7.69 56.54
CA TYR A 139 -13.66 6.92 56.47
C TYR A 139 -13.98 6.54 55.02
N GLN A 140 -14.12 5.24 54.77
CA GLN A 140 -14.61 4.71 53.51
C GLN A 140 -16.14 4.78 53.45
N PRO A 141 -16.78 4.56 52.28
CA PRO A 141 -18.24 4.59 52.16
C PRO A 141 -18.90 3.66 53.16
N SER A 142 -19.70 4.25 54.05
CA SER A 142 -20.22 3.60 55.25
C SER A 142 -21.68 4.01 55.51
N LEU A 143 -22.44 3.10 56.13
CA LEU A 143 -23.80 3.36 56.63
C LEU A 143 -23.85 3.14 58.15
N GLY A 144 -24.35 4.13 58.87
CA GLY A 144 -24.59 4.04 60.31
C GLY A 144 -25.68 3.01 60.63
N ILE A 145 -25.33 1.95 61.36
CA ILE A 145 -26.19 0.83 61.76
C ILE A 145 -25.98 0.50 63.24
N THR A 146 -27.03 0.11 63.96
CA THR A 146 -26.89 -0.31 65.36
C THR A 146 -26.36 -1.75 65.41
N TYR A 147 -25.22 -1.98 66.08
CA TYR A 147 -24.73 -3.33 66.34
C TYR A 147 -25.12 -3.79 67.75
N GLU A 148 -25.77 -4.94 67.85
CA GLU A 148 -26.23 -5.50 69.12
C GLU A 148 -25.64 -6.90 69.35
N ILE A 149 -25.25 -7.20 70.60
CA ILE A 149 -24.76 -8.52 71.03
C ILE A 149 -25.88 -9.34 71.68
N GLU A 150 -25.94 -10.63 71.37
CA GLU A 150 -26.91 -11.56 71.97
C GLU A 150 -26.53 -11.91 73.42
N THR A 151 -27.45 -11.62 74.35
CA THR A 151 -27.21 -11.74 75.81
C THR A 151 -28.14 -12.71 76.52
N LEU A 152 -29.21 -13.19 75.87
CA LEU A 152 -30.13 -14.22 76.38
C LEU A 152 -30.23 -15.47 75.47
N GLY A 153 -29.25 -15.69 74.59
CA GLY A 153 -29.17 -16.85 73.68
C GLY A 153 -28.71 -18.15 74.34
N VAL A 154 -28.48 -19.18 73.53
CA VAL A 154 -27.93 -20.47 74.01
C VAL A 154 -26.44 -20.31 74.35
N PHE A 155 -25.95 -20.98 75.40
CA PHE A 155 -24.52 -20.99 75.70
C PHE A 155 -23.76 -21.82 74.65
N PRO A 156 -22.82 -21.23 73.88
CA PRO A 156 -22.15 -21.94 72.79
C PRO A 156 -21.15 -22.98 73.33
N SER A 157 -21.27 -24.22 72.84
CA SER A 157 -20.25 -25.24 73.06
C SER A 157 -19.03 -25.00 72.16
N GLN A 158 -17.83 -25.10 72.74
CA GLN A 158 -16.59 -25.02 71.98
C GLN A 158 -16.42 -26.28 71.11
N GLY A 159 -15.99 -26.11 69.86
CA GLY A 159 -15.54 -27.23 69.03
C GLY A 159 -15.50 -26.99 67.52
N GLY A 160 -16.32 -26.06 67.01
CA GLY A 160 -16.53 -25.88 65.56
C GLY A 160 -17.08 -27.14 64.87
N GLY A 161 -17.21 -27.08 63.54
CA GLY A 161 -17.51 -28.25 62.72
C GLY A 161 -18.97 -28.74 62.84
N PRO A 162 -19.25 -30.01 62.48
CA PRO A 162 -20.61 -30.51 62.31
C PRO A 162 -21.39 -30.59 63.63
N GLY A 163 -22.47 -29.82 63.68
CA GLY A 163 -23.43 -29.72 64.77
C GLY A 163 -24.60 -28.86 64.31
N VAL A 164 -25.63 -28.72 65.14
CA VAL A 164 -26.74 -27.80 64.85
C VAL A 164 -26.32 -26.39 65.27
N PRO A 165 -26.12 -25.43 64.34
CA PRO A 165 -25.84 -24.05 64.72
C PRO A 165 -27.07 -23.42 65.36
N LEU A 166 -26.85 -22.71 66.46
CA LEU A 166 -27.89 -22.02 67.25
C LEU A 166 -27.52 -20.55 67.42
N ASN A 167 -28.54 -19.68 67.56
CA ASN A 167 -28.36 -18.33 68.05
C ASN A 167 -27.78 -18.39 69.48
N SER A 168 -26.59 -17.83 69.64
CA SER A 168 -25.70 -18.13 70.75
C SER A 168 -25.20 -16.87 71.43
N LEU A 169 -25.06 -16.92 72.75
CA LEU A 169 -24.48 -15.84 73.55
C LEU A 169 -23.15 -15.35 72.95
N GLY A 170 -23.06 -14.05 72.71
CA GLY A 170 -21.88 -13.42 72.12
C GLY A 170 -21.89 -13.28 70.59
N MET A 171 -22.93 -13.72 69.89
CA MET A 171 -23.15 -13.35 68.48
C MET A 171 -23.58 -11.89 68.33
N ILE A 172 -23.13 -11.24 67.26
CA ILE A 172 -23.47 -9.86 66.91
C ILE A 172 -24.41 -9.87 65.70
N LYS A 173 -25.47 -9.08 65.76
CA LYS A 173 -26.32 -8.77 64.61
C LYS A 173 -26.25 -7.27 64.29
N ALA A 174 -26.56 -6.95 63.04
CA ALA A 174 -26.82 -5.60 62.59
C ALA A 174 -28.34 -5.32 62.69
N PHE A 175 -28.71 -4.17 63.26
CA PHE A 175 -30.09 -3.77 63.49
C PHE A 175 -30.36 -2.36 62.94
N ALA A 176 -31.40 -2.25 62.12
CA ALA A 176 -31.80 -1.00 61.48
C ALA A 176 -32.73 -0.13 62.33
N GLY A 177 -33.11 -0.61 63.53
CA GLY A 177 -33.86 0.14 64.52
C GLY A 177 -32.98 1.02 65.41
N ASN A 178 -33.62 1.98 66.09
CA ASN A 178 -32.98 2.96 66.98
C ASN A 178 -33.24 2.67 68.48
N PHE A 179 -33.26 1.40 68.88
CA PHE A 179 -33.43 0.95 70.27
C PHE A 179 -32.86 -0.46 70.45
N ASP A 180 -32.50 -0.84 71.68
CA ASP A 180 -32.06 -2.21 72.01
C ASP A 180 -33.21 -3.23 71.95
N ALA A 181 -33.12 -4.21 71.05
CA ALA A 181 -34.09 -5.30 70.97
C ALA A 181 -34.02 -6.25 72.19
N ALA A 182 -35.16 -6.76 72.66
CA ALA A 182 -35.23 -7.70 73.78
C ALA A 182 -34.32 -8.94 73.57
N GLY A 183 -33.50 -9.24 74.59
CA GLY A 183 -32.48 -10.30 74.55
C GLY A 183 -31.10 -9.86 74.08
N TYR A 184 -30.96 -8.62 73.63
CA TYR A 184 -29.71 -8.05 73.12
C TYR A 184 -29.30 -6.79 73.90
N MET A 185 -28.05 -6.34 73.69
CA MET A 185 -27.52 -5.07 74.19
C MET A 185 -26.66 -4.40 73.11
N ALA A 186 -26.69 -3.07 72.98
CA ALA A 186 -25.84 -2.35 72.05
C ALA A 186 -24.34 -2.54 72.37
N CYS A 187 -23.55 -2.67 71.31
CA CYS A 187 -22.09 -2.80 71.33
C CYS A 187 -21.40 -1.44 71.58
N ASN A 188 -21.68 -0.85 72.74
CA ASN A 188 -21.26 0.49 73.13
C ASN A 188 -20.06 0.51 74.12
N GLY A 189 -19.31 -0.60 74.24
CA GLY A 189 -18.15 -0.67 75.15
C GLY A 189 -18.51 -0.66 76.65
N GLN A 190 -19.78 -0.88 76.98
CA GLN A 190 -20.29 -0.80 78.35
C GLN A 190 -19.70 -1.89 79.25
N LEU A 191 -19.33 -1.50 80.48
CA LEU A 191 -18.88 -2.43 81.52
C LEU A 191 -20.09 -3.10 82.18
N LEU A 192 -20.10 -4.43 82.18
CA LEU A 192 -21.12 -5.27 82.81
C LEU A 192 -20.57 -5.97 84.04
N SER A 193 -21.41 -6.17 85.05
CA SER A 193 -21.06 -6.97 86.22
C SER A 193 -20.96 -8.46 85.87
N ILE A 194 -19.82 -9.08 86.19
CA ILE A 194 -19.59 -10.53 86.03
C ILE A 194 -20.61 -11.32 86.87
N ALA A 195 -20.94 -10.84 88.06
CA ALA A 195 -21.88 -11.52 88.97
C ALA A 195 -23.30 -11.65 88.38
N GLN A 196 -23.70 -10.74 87.49
CA GLN A 196 -25.02 -10.74 86.84
C GLN A 196 -25.00 -11.41 85.45
N ASN A 197 -23.84 -11.52 84.79
CA ASN A 197 -23.72 -11.93 83.40
C ASN A 197 -22.67 -13.05 83.20
N GLN A 198 -22.60 -14.00 84.15
CA GLN A 198 -21.58 -15.05 84.20
C GLN A 198 -21.45 -15.84 82.88
N ALA A 199 -22.57 -16.17 82.24
CA ALA A 199 -22.59 -16.90 80.98
C ALA A 199 -21.96 -16.10 79.81
N LEU A 200 -22.26 -14.80 79.71
CA LEU A 200 -21.69 -13.94 78.68
C LEU A 200 -20.20 -13.66 78.94
N PHE A 201 -19.82 -13.46 80.21
CA PHE A 201 -18.41 -13.36 80.61
C PHE A 201 -17.61 -14.62 80.25
N ALA A 202 -18.17 -15.82 80.42
CA ALA A 202 -17.50 -17.06 80.03
C ALA A 202 -17.30 -17.22 78.51
N VAL A 203 -17.99 -16.43 77.68
CA VAL A 203 -17.76 -16.38 76.22
C VAL A 203 -16.76 -15.27 75.83
N LEU A 204 -16.93 -14.06 76.36
CA LEU A 204 -16.13 -12.88 75.98
C LEU A 204 -14.81 -12.72 76.75
N GLY A 205 -14.75 -13.23 77.99
CA GLY A 205 -13.66 -12.94 78.92
C GLY A 205 -13.46 -11.43 79.13
N THR A 206 -12.21 -10.99 79.18
CA THR A 206 -11.82 -9.57 79.25
C THR A 206 -11.41 -8.98 77.89
N THR A 207 -11.73 -9.66 76.77
CA THR A 207 -11.27 -9.33 75.40
C THR A 207 -11.51 -7.87 75.00
N TYR A 208 -12.61 -7.26 75.47
CA TYR A 208 -12.98 -5.88 75.17
C TYR A 208 -12.73 -4.90 76.33
N GLY A 209 -12.23 -5.39 77.47
CA GLY A 209 -11.96 -4.60 78.69
C GLY A 209 -12.62 -5.14 79.96
N GLY A 210 -12.50 -4.36 81.04
CA GLY A 210 -12.89 -4.72 82.41
C GLY A 210 -11.72 -5.28 83.24
N ASP A 211 -11.97 -5.56 84.52
CA ASP A 211 -10.95 -6.05 85.46
C ASP A 211 -10.85 -7.59 85.50
N GLY A 212 -11.82 -8.31 84.93
CA GLY A 212 -11.89 -9.77 84.96
C GLY A 212 -12.25 -10.37 86.32
N VAL A 213 -12.61 -9.54 87.30
CA VAL A 213 -12.92 -9.94 88.68
C VAL A 213 -14.32 -9.50 89.08
N THR A 214 -14.65 -8.22 88.83
CA THR A 214 -15.98 -7.64 89.09
C THR A 214 -16.72 -7.30 87.80
N THR A 215 -15.97 -6.96 86.74
CA THR A 215 -16.49 -6.43 85.48
C THR A 215 -15.76 -6.95 84.24
N PHE A 216 -16.49 -6.98 83.13
CA PHE A 216 -15.98 -7.15 81.77
C PHE A 216 -16.70 -6.17 80.84
N ALA A 217 -16.12 -5.83 79.70
CA ALA A 217 -16.75 -4.95 78.73
C ALA A 217 -17.40 -5.72 77.58
N LEU A 218 -18.46 -5.15 77.02
CA LEU A 218 -18.95 -5.50 75.67
C LEU A 218 -18.03 -4.92 74.58
N PRO A 219 -18.12 -5.40 73.33
CA PRO A 219 -17.53 -4.73 72.17
C PRO A 219 -17.94 -3.25 72.08
N ASP A 220 -17.06 -2.41 71.52
CA ASP A 220 -17.30 -0.97 71.31
C ASP A 220 -17.22 -0.62 69.83
N LEU A 221 -18.35 -0.81 69.13
CA LEU A 221 -18.49 -0.63 67.68
C LEU A 221 -18.96 0.78 67.29
N ARG A 222 -19.24 1.67 68.24
CA ARG A 222 -19.59 3.08 67.96
C ARG A 222 -18.49 3.75 67.12
N GLY A 223 -18.87 4.33 65.99
CA GLY A 223 -17.98 4.93 65.00
C GLY A 223 -17.00 3.94 64.35
N ARG A 224 -17.24 2.62 64.45
CA ARG A 224 -16.37 1.57 63.88
C ARG A 224 -17.13 0.53 63.07
N ASP A 225 -16.49 -0.03 62.07
CA ASP A 225 -16.93 -1.27 61.43
C ASP A 225 -16.36 -2.51 62.16
N ILE A 226 -16.74 -3.69 61.66
CA ILE A 226 -16.19 -4.97 62.10
C ILE A 226 -15.21 -5.46 61.04
N ILE A 227 -13.93 -5.57 61.42
CA ILE A 227 -12.89 -6.26 60.64
C ILE A 227 -12.72 -7.68 61.15
N GLY A 228 -12.59 -8.65 60.25
CA GLY A 228 -12.42 -10.04 60.64
C GLY A 228 -11.04 -10.28 61.27
N ALA A 229 -11.02 -10.92 62.44
CA ALA A 229 -9.80 -11.14 63.19
C ALA A 229 -8.79 -12.00 62.41
N GLY A 230 -7.53 -11.58 62.42
CA GLY A 230 -6.40 -12.26 61.80
C GLY A 230 -5.20 -12.39 62.75
N VAL A 231 -4.07 -12.87 62.22
CA VAL A 231 -2.80 -12.94 62.99
C VAL A 231 -2.31 -11.55 63.39
N GLU A 232 -2.48 -10.57 62.50
CA GLU A 232 -2.06 -9.17 62.71
C GLU A 232 -3.16 -8.31 63.37
N THR A 233 -4.41 -8.73 63.27
CA THR A 233 -5.57 -8.10 63.92
C THR A 233 -6.26 -9.09 64.87
N PRO A 234 -5.65 -9.42 66.02
CA PRO A 234 -6.25 -10.36 66.97
C PRO A 234 -7.60 -9.82 67.50
N ILE A 235 -8.51 -10.73 67.86
CA ILE A 235 -9.84 -10.38 68.37
C ILE A 235 -9.77 -9.36 69.51
N GLY A 236 -10.63 -8.33 69.47
CA GLY A 236 -10.63 -7.22 70.41
C GLY A 236 -9.69 -6.05 70.05
N ALA A 237 -8.77 -6.23 69.09
CA ALA A 237 -7.92 -5.14 68.62
C ALA A 237 -8.77 -4.02 67.96
N LYS A 238 -8.56 -2.78 68.40
CA LYS A 238 -9.03 -1.59 67.71
C LYS A 238 -7.94 -1.16 66.73
N VAL A 239 -8.24 -1.11 65.44
CA VAL A 239 -7.29 -0.81 64.36
C VAL A 239 -7.81 0.30 63.46
N GLY A 240 -6.94 0.80 62.58
CA GLY A 240 -7.25 1.92 61.69
C GLY A 240 -7.41 3.26 62.41
N GLN A 241 -7.57 4.33 61.64
CA GLN A 241 -7.68 5.69 62.16
C GLN A 241 -8.71 6.49 61.34
N LYS A 242 -9.40 7.43 62.00
CA LYS A 242 -10.29 8.38 61.32
C LYS A 242 -9.52 9.28 60.35
N ASN A 243 -8.32 9.69 60.76
CA ASN A 243 -7.56 10.77 60.17
C ASN A 243 -6.14 10.26 59.91
N VAL A 244 -5.66 10.35 58.67
CA VAL A 244 -4.29 9.97 58.30
C VAL A 244 -3.48 11.22 57.99
N THR A 245 -2.26 11.31 58.52
CA THR A 245 -1.27 12.36 58.20
C THR A 245 -0.09 11.72 57.47
N LEU A 246 0.22 12.24 56.29
CA LEU A 246 1.33 11.75 55.47
C LEU A 246 2.68 12.27 55.96
N VAL A 247 3.68 11.41 56.03
CA VAL A 247 5.07 11.75 56.41
C VAL A 247 6.04 11.56 55.25
N ASN A 248 7.25 12.13 55.34
CA ASN A 248 8.23 12.17 54.25
C ASN A 248 8.58 10.81 53.62
N GLY A 249 8.48 9.70 54.36
CA GLY A 249 8.73 8.35 53.82
C GLY A 249 7.57 7.77 53.00
N GLN A 250 6.42 8.43 52.97
CA GLN A 250 5.19 7.97 52.32
C GLN A 250 4.86 8.71 51.01
N ALA A 251 5.75 9.59 50.55
CA ALA A 251 5.70 10.15 49.20
C ALA A 251 6.91 9.67 48.38
N PRO A 252 6.76 9.47 47.06
CA PRO A 252 7.88 9.30 46.14
C PRO A 252 8.87 10.45 46.27
N THR A 253 10.17 10.13 46.25
CA THR A 253 11.23 11.13 46.09
C THR A 253 11.67 11.20 44.63
N PRO A 254 12.10 12.36 44.11
CA PRO A 254 12.64 12.49 42.75
C PRO A 254 13.86 11.60 42.45
N LEU A 255 14.47 10.99 43.48
CA LEU A 255 15.62 10.10 43.39
C LEU A 255 15.24 8.60 43.47
N GLY A 256 13.95 8.25 43.38
CA GLY A 256 13.50 6.85 43.36
C GLY A 256 13.68 6.09 44.69
N GLY A 257 13.58 6.79 45.82
CA GLY A 257 13.65 6.15 47.14
C GLY A 257 12.46 5.21 47.43
N PRO A 258 12.64 4.20 48.30
CA PRO A 258 11.55 3.31 48.68
C PRO A 258 10.44 4.07 49.43
N VAL A 259 9.22 3.99 48.90
CA VAL A 259 8.03 4.59 49.51
C VAL A 259 7.42 3.59 50.48
N THR A 260 7.23 3.99 51.73
CA THR A 260 6.50 3.20 52.73
C THR A 260 5.00 3.43 52.58
N PRO A 261 4.15 2.39 52.67
CA PRO A 261 2.69 2.57 52.64
C PRO A 261 2.18 3.26 53.92
N PHE A 262 0.96 3.78 53.86
CA PHE A 262 0.20 4.24 55.03
C PHE A 262 -0.95 3.28 55.35
N ASP A 263 -1.42 3.26 56.60
CA ASP A 263 -2.56 2.45 57.05
C ASP A 263 -3.87 3.05 56.52
N ASN A 264 -4.53 2.33 55.63
CA ASN A 264 -5.74 2.76 54.93
C ASN A 264 -7.01 2.26 55.62
N ARG A 265 -6.91 1.58 56.77
CA ARG A 265 -8.08 1.13 57.53
C ARG A 265 -8.75 2.29 58.23
N GLN A 266 -10.06 2.41 58.05
CA GLN A 266 -10.88 3.27 58.89
C GLN A 266 -10.96 2.69 60.32
N PRO A 267 -11.51 3.39 61.32
CA PRO A 267 -11.64 2.84 62.65
C PRO A 267 -12.45 1.52 62.66
N SER A 268 -11.78 0.42 63.03
CA SER A 268 -12.38 -0.93 63.05
C SER A 268 -12.21 -1.59 64.43
N LEU A 269 -13.07 -2.57 64.72
CA LEU A 269 -12.88 -3.52 65.83
C LEU A 269 -12.76 -4.95 65.29
N ALA A 270 -11.67 -5.64 65.66
CA ALA A 270 -11.42 -7.01 65.25
C ALA A 270 -12.37 -8.00 65.95
N MET A 271 -13.13 -8.77 65.16
CA MET A 271 -14.05 -9.81 65.65
C MET A 271 -13.95 -11.07 64.79
N GLN A 272 -14.32 -12.24 65.31
CA GLN A 272 -14.38 -13.44 64.46
C GLN A 272 -15.60 -13.37 63.55
N TYR A 273 -15.46 -13.77 62.29
CA TYR A 273 -16.59 -14.08 61.43
C TYR A 273 -16.76 -15.59 61.33
N VAL A 274 -17.99 -16.06 61.52
CA VAL A 274 -18.34 -17.48 61.46
C VAL A 274 -19.46 -17.74 60.46
N ILE A 275 -19.41 -18.89 59.79
CA ILE A 275 -20.39 -19.35 58.81
C ILE A 275 -21.06 -20.66 59.25
N ALA A 276 -22.39 -20.73 59.08
CA ALA A 276 -23.19 -21.89 59.44
C ALA A 276 -22.98 -23.05 58.44
N LEU A 277 -22.44 -24.18 58.93
CA LEU A 277 -22.17 -25.38 58.11
C LEU A 277 -23.40 -26.30 57.94
N GLN A 278 -24.42 -26.09 58.77
CA GLN A 278 -25.72 -26.77 58.75
C GLN A 278 -26.81 -25.71 58.99
N GLY A 279 -28.09 -26.10 58.97
CA GLY A 279 -29.21 -25.17 59.21
C GLY A 279 -30.32 -25.33 58.20
N VAL A 280 -31.21 -24.34 58.13
CA VAL A 280 -32.31 -24.31 57.15
C VAL A 280 -31.73 -24.13 55.76
N PHE A 281 -32.11 -24.97 54.80
CA PHE A 281 -31.68 -24.78 53.42
C PHE A 281 -32.33 -23.52 52.85
N PRO A 282 -31.54 -22.52 52.39
CA PRO A 282 -32.06 -21.23 51.98
C PRO A 282 -32.85 -21.34 50.66
N THR A 283 -34.00 -20.67 50.61
CA THR A 283 -34.84 -20.57 49.40
C THR A 283 -35.11 -19.10 49.09
N GLN A 284 -35.07 -18.73 47.81
CA GLN A 284 -35.24 -17.34 47.39
C GLN A 284 -36.59 -16.78 47.85
N GLY A 285 -36.57 -15.80 48.75
CA GLY A 285 -37.78 -15.20 49.33
C GLY A 285 -38.57 -16.11 50.29
N GLY A 286 -37.94 -17.15 50.85
CA GLY A 286 -38.60 -18.16 51.69
C GLY A 286 -39.17 -17.67 53.02
N GLY A 287 -40.16 -18.42 53.53
CA GLY A 287 -40.69 -18.25 54.89
C GLY A 287 -39.69 -18.73 55.96
N GLN A 288 -39.68 -18.05 57.11
CA GLN A 288 -38.69 -18.29 58.17
C GLN A 288 -39.12 -19.46 59.07
N ASP A 289 -38.26 -20.46 59.26
CA ASP A 289 -38.24 -21.18 60.55
C ASP A 289 -37.38 -20.35 61.50
N ALA A 290 -37.98 -19.95 62.60
CA ALA A 290 -37.43 -18.98 63.53
C ALA A 290 -36.40 -19.60 64.52
N SER A 291 -36.16 -20.92 64.43
CA SER A 291 -35.36 -21.66 65.42
C SER A 291 -33.92 -21.95 65.00
N LEU A 292 -33.56 -21.85 63.71
CA LEU A 292 -32.25 -22.22 63.16
C LEU A 292 -31.78 -21.21 62.10
N PRO A 293 -30.47 -20.93 62.00
CA PRO A 293 -29.91 -20.06 60.96
C PRO A 293 -29.95 -20.74 59.59
N PHE A 294 -29.75 -19.94 58.53
CA PHE A 294 -29.64 -20.46 57.17
C PHE A 294 -28.28 -21.12 56.93
N LEU A 295 -28.28 -22.22 56.19
CA LEU A 295 -27.05 -22.83 55.67
C LEU A 295 -26.27 -21.82 54.82
N GLY A 296 -25.04 -21.47 55.22
CA GLY A 296 -24.25 -20.42 54.58
C GLY A 296 -24.49 -18.98 55.10
N GLN A 297 -25.26 -18.80 56.18
CA GLN A 297 -25.35 -17.53 56.90
C GLN A 297 -24.03 -17.19 57.58
N VAL A 298 -23.63 -15.91 57.53
CA VAL A 298 -22.41 -15.39 58.14
C VAL A 298 -22.79 -14.43 59.28
N VAL A 299 -22.14 -14.59 60.44
CA VAL A 299 -22.40 -13.82 61.67
C VAL A 299 -21.07 -13.44 62.31
N SER A 300 -20.98 -12.25 62.91
CA SER A 300 -19.81 -11.86 63.71
C SER A 300 -19.94 -12.40 65.14
N PHE A 301 -18.86 -12.91 65.71
CA PHE A 301 -18.83 -13.51 67.04
C PHE A 301 -17.78 -12.84 67.93
N ALA A 302 -18.20 -12.48 69.14
CA ALA A 302 -17.37 -11.78 70.14
C ALA A 302 -16.59 -12.71 71.07
N GLY A 303 -16.88 -14.02 71.08
CA GLY A 303 -16.10 -15.00 71.83
C GLY A 303 -14.78 -15.34 71.12
N THR A 304 -13.86 -15.98 71.84
CA THR A 304 -12.49 -16.30 71.37
C THR A 304 -12.33 -17.70 70.76
N PHE A 305 -13.43 -18.40 70.49
CA PHE A 305 -13.47 -19.76 69.95
C PHE A 305 -14.56 -19.87 68.86
N VAL A 306 -14.66 -21.03 68.20
CA VAL A 306 -15.70 -21.31 67.20
C VAL A 306 -16.84 -22.12 67.85
N PRO A 307 -18.10 -21.63 67.87
CA PRO A 307 -19.24 -22.41 68.32
C PRO A 307 -19.48 -23.67 67.47
N SER A 308 -19.97 -24.75 68.09
CA SER A 308 -20.38 -25.96 67.36
C SER A 308 -21.48 -25.65 66.31
N GLY A 309 -21.42 -26.31 65.14
CA GLY A 309 -22.30 -26.03 63.99
C GLY A 309 -21.79 -24.93 63.06
N TRP A 310 -20.75 -24.20 63.47
CA TRP A 310 -20.14 -23.11 62.69
C TRP A 310 -18.68 -23.43 62.31
N ALA A 311 -18.20 -22.74 61.27
CA ALA A 311 -16.78 -22.66 60.89
C ALA A 311 -16.33 -21.21 60.83
N LEU A 312 -15.01 -20.97 60.82
CA LEU A 312 -14.47 -19.62 60.55
C LEU A 312 -14.63 -19.25 59.07
N CYS A 313 -14.83 -17.97 58.82
CA CYS A 313 -14.63 -17.38 57.50
C CYS A 313 -13.12 -17.09 57.29
N ASP A 314 -12.33 -18.15 57.11
CA ASP A 314 -10.87 -18.10 56.96
C ASP A 314 -10.34 -18.60 55.60
N GLY A 315 -11.22 -18.78 54.62
CA GLY A 315 -10.86 -19.32 53.30
C GLY A 315 -10.68 -20.85 53.26
N SER A 316 -11.04 -21.59 54.31
CA SER A 316 -10.90 -23.05 54.37
C SER A 316 -11.49 -23.76 53.14
N ILE A 317 -10.69 -24.64 52.53
CA ILE A 317 -11.10 -25.50 51.41
C ILE A 317 -11.83 -26.73 51.95
N LEU A 318 -13.07 -26.94 51.53
CA LEU A 318 -13.93 -28.06 51.92
C LEU A 318 -14.18 -29.02 50.76
N SER A 319 -14.35 -30.31 51.05
CA SER A 319 -14.77 -31.28 50.03
C SER A 319 -16.26 -31.15 49.74
N ILE A 320 -16.59 -31.08 48.45
CA ILE A 320 -17.99 -31.09 47.96
C ILE A 320 -18.69 -32.39 48.38
N SER A 321 -17.99 -33.53 48.37
CA SER A 321 -18.58 -34.83 48.71
C SER A 321 -19.12 -34.93 50.15
N GLN A 322 -18.61 -34.10 51.05
CA GLN A 322 -19.00 -34.05 52.46
C GLN A 322 -19.94 -32.88 52.79
N ASN A 323 -20.04 -31.88 51.91
CA ASN A 323 -20.75 -30.61 52.16
C ASN A 323 -21.62 -30.20 50.95
N THR A 324 -22.26 -31.18 50.30
CA THR A 324 -23.00 -31.00 49.03
C THR A 324 -24.06 -29.89 49.10
N ALA A 325 -24.79 -29.80 50.22
CA ALA A 325 -25.79 -28.75 50.42
C ALA A 325 -25.18 -27.35 50.56
N LEU A 326 -24.04 -27.21 51.24
CA LEU A 326 -23.36 -25.91 51.40
C LEU A 326 -22.74 -25.47 50.07
N PHE A 327 -22.15 -26.40 49.31
CA PHE A 327 -21.68 -26.15 47.95
C PHE A 327 -22.81 -25.69 47.01
N ALA A 328 -24.02 -26.25 47.13
CA ALA A 328 -25.18 -25.82 46.35
C ALA A 328 -25.61 -24.36 46.62
N VAL A 329 -25.17 -23.76 47.74
CA VAL A 329 -25.45 -22.35 48.11
C VAL A 329 -24.26 -21.43 47.77
N LEU A 330 -23.03 -21.86 48.06
CA LEU A 330 -21.80 -21.05 47.91
C LEU A 330 -21.12 -21.20 46.54
N GLY A 331 -21.41 -22.27 45.79
CA GLY A 331 -20.73 -22.59 44.53
C GLY A 331 -19.21 -22.54 44.69
N THR A 332 -18.57 -21.72 43.85
CA THR A 332 -17.11 -21.44 43.90
C THR A 332 -16.80 -19.96 44.10
N PHE A 333 -17.73 -19.15 44.65
CA PHE A 333 -17.54 -17.69 44.77
C PHE A 333 -16.28 -17.29 45.56
N TYR A 334 -15.84 -18.14 46.50
CA TYR A 334 -14.66 -17.90 47.34
C TYR A 334 -13.45 -18.78 46.94
N GLY A 335 -13.57 -19.58 45.87
CA GLY A 335 -12.52 -20.47 45.36
C GLY A 335 -12.83 -21.97 45.46
N GLY A 336 -11.78 -22.78 45.29
CA GLY A 336 -11.86 -24.23 45.07
C GLY A 336 -12.01 -24.59 43.58
N ASN A 337 -12.14 -25.88 43.25
CA ASN A 337 -12.12 -26.37 41.87
C ASN A 337 -13.51 -26.72 41.28
N GLY A 338 -14.58 -26.55 42.06
CA GLY A 338 -15.97 -26.77 41.63
C GLY A 338 -16.36 -28.21 41.29
N THR A 339 -15.45 -29.17 41.45
CA THR A 339 -15.64 -30.58 41.06
C THR A 339 -15.43 -31.54 42.23
N THR A 340 -14.43 -31.29 43.06
CA THR A 340 -14.16 -32.01 44.31
C THR A 340 -14.08 -31.11 45.54
N THR A 341 -13.79 -29.80 45.36
CA THR A 341 -13.64 -28.82 46.43
C THR A 341 -14.24 -27.44 46.12
N PHE A 342 -14.59 -26.73 47.18
CA PHE A 342 -14.98 -25.31 47.20
C PHE A 342 -14.38 -24.64 48.46
N ALA A 343 -14.43 -23.32 48.55
CA ALA A 343 -13.94 -22.56 49.70
C ALA A 343 -15.06 -21.90 50.51
N LEU A 344 -14.79 -21.68 51.80
CA LEU A 344 -15.52 -20.72 52.63
C LEU A 344 -15.04 -19.27 52.33
N PRO A 345 -15.82 -18.23 52.67
CA PRO A 345 -15.34 -16.85 52.64
C PRO A 345 -14.05 -16.68 53.47
N ASP A 346 -13.15 -15.79 53.06
CA ASP A 346 -11.98 -15.40 53.86
C ASP A 346 -12.10 -13.93 54.29
N LEU A 347 -12.49 -13.73 55.55
CA LEU A 347 -12.68 -12.40 56.15
C LEU A 347 -11.53 -11.98 57.06
N ARG A 348 -10.45 -12.76 57.17
CA ARG A 348 -9.30 -12.41 58.03
C ARG A 348 -8.63 -11.13 57.54
N ASN A 349 -8.50 -10.14 58.42
CA ASN A 349 -8.10 -8.78 58.11
C ASN A 349 -8.96 -8.10 57.02
N ARG A 350 -10.22 -8.51 56.83
CA ARG A 350 -11.15 -7.87 55.88
C ARG A 350 -12.46 -7.49 56.55
N ILE A 351 -13.09 -6.43 56.05
CA ILE A 351 -14.47 -6.07 56.41
C ILE A 351 -15.48 -6.71 55.43
N VAL A 352 -16.75 -6.68 55.80
CA VAL A 352 -17.84 -7.03 54.87
C VAL A 352 -18.39 -5.77 54.21
N ILE A 353 -18.52 -5.82 52.88
CA ILE A 353 -19.33 -4.88 52.09
C ILE A 353 -20.50 -5.63 51.44
N GLY A 354 -21.62 -4.95 51.21
CA GLY A 354 -22.73 -5.56 50.47
C GLY A 354 -22.38 -5.73 48.98
N ALA A 355 -22.82 -6.83 48.37
CA ALA A 355 -22.55 -7.22 46.98
C ALA A 355 -23.16 -6.27 45.92
N GLY A 356 -22.60 -5.05 45.85
CA GLY A 356 -22.69 -4.12 44.73
C GLY A 356 -21.61 -4.34 43.67
N VAL A 357 -20.48 -4.92 44.10
CA VAL A 357 -19.47 -5.59 43.26
C VAL A 357 -19.78 -7.09 43.18
N SER A 358 -18.95 -7.88 42.50
CA SER A 358 -19.20 -9.33 42.35
C SER A 358 -19.15 -10.04 43.69
N LEU A 359 -20.05 -11.00 43.93
CA LEU A 359 -20.03 -11.77 45.18
C LEU A 359 -18.72 -12.57 45.30
N GLY A 360 -18.06 -12.47 46.46
CA GLY A 360 -16.75 -13.10 46.70
C GLY A 360 -15.55 -12.31 46.15
N GLU A 361 -15.79 -11.17 45.49
CA GLU A 361 -14.74 -10.24 45.09
C GLU A 361 -14.09 -9.59 46.31
N ILE A 362 -12.76 -9.48 46.26
CA ILE A 362 -11.96 -8.73 47.23
C ILE A 362 -11.71 -7.35 46.62
N ASP A 363 -12.06 -6.30 47.35
CA ASP A 363 -11.84 -4.91 46.96
C ASP A 363 -11.05 -4.18 48.06
N GLY A 364 -10.35 -3.11 47.70
CA GLY A 364 -9.57 -2.28 48.61
C GLY A 364 -8.33 -2.94 49.22
N GLU A 365 -7.54 -2.13 49.93
CA GLU A 365 -6.30 -2.55 50.57
C GLU A 365 -6.18 -1.94 51.96
N ASN A 366 -5.71 -2.71 52.96
CA ASN A 366 -5.52 -2.20 54.33
C ASN A 366 -4.35 -1.22 54.46
N SER A 367 -3.49 -1.14 53.46
CA SER A 367 -2.38 -0.20 53.42
C SER A 367 -2.07 0.16 51.98
N THR A 368 -1.95 1.44 51.65
CA THR A 368 -1.73 1.90 50.27
C THR A 368 -0.45 2.74 50.16
N THR A 369 0.15 2.73 48.97
CA THR A 369 1.38 3.47 48.63
C THR A 369 1.06 4.61 47.68
N ILE A 370 1.41 5.83 48.06
CA ILE A 370 1.12 7.02 47.26
C ILE A 370 2.02 7.09 46.03
N THR A 371 1.41 7.39 44.89
CA THR A 371 2.07 7.69 43.62
C THR A 371 2.27 9.20 43.42
N ALA A 372 3.17 9.57 42.50
CA ALA A 372 3.42 11.00 42.19
C ALA A 372 2.16 11.72 41.66
N ASN A 373 1.28 11.01 40.95
CA ASN A 373 0.06 11.57 40.37
C ASN A 373 -1.05 11.83 41.40
N GLU A 374 -0.95 11.28 42.61
CA GLU A 374 -1.91 11.49 43.70
C GLU A 374 -1.52 12.66 44.61
N LEU A 375 -0.34 13.25 44.41
CA LEU A 375 0.18 14.38 45.17
C LEU A 375 -0.08 15.72 44.44
N PRO A 376 -0.21 16.84 45.17
CA PRO A 376 -0.40 18.14 44.55
C PRO A 376 0.90 18.65 43.90
N VAL A 377 0.83 19.05 42.62
CA VAL A 377 1.97 19.49 41.79
C VAL A 377 2.51 20.86 42.24
N PRO A 378 3.76 20.97 42.76
CA PRO A 378 4.34 22.16 43.40
C PRO A 378 3.97 23.50 42.76
N GLN A 379 3.32 24.38 43.54
CA GLN A 379 2.95 25.72 43.08
C GLN A 379 4.09 26.71 43.37
N PRO A 380 4.53 27.48 42.36
CA PRO A 380 5.50 28.55 42.54
C PRO A 380 5.02 29.60 43.54
N LEU A 381 5.99 30.28 44.16
CA LEU A 381 5.73 31.52 44.88
C LEU A 381 6.17 32.72 44.02
N TYR A 382 5.42 33.81 44.10
CA TYR A 382 5.78 35.12 43.56
C TYR A 382 5.51 36.17 44.63
N ASP A 383 6.51 37.00 44.98
CA ASP A 383 6.41 37.98 46.07
C ASP A 383 5.91 37.36 47.39
N GLY A 384 6.46 36.18 47.76
CA GLY A 384 6.07 35.42 48.95
C GLY A 384 4.63 34.87 48.95
N LYS A 385 3.90 34.90 47.82
CA LYS A 385 2.51 34.43 47.69
C LYS A 385 2.42 33.31 46.67
N HIS A 386 1.47 32.39 46.87
CA HIS A 386 1.16 31.34 45.91
C HIS A 386 0.74 31.95 44.58
N VAL A 387 1.34 31.49 43.49
CA VAL A 387 0.90 31.86 42.14
C VAL A 387 -0.47 31.25 41.88
N THR A 388 -1.46 32.08 41.56
CA THR A 388 -2.79 31.60 41.18
C THR A 388 -2.86 31.31 39.68
N PRO A 389 -3.56 30.24 39.23
CA PRO A 389 -3.81 30.00 37.81
C PRO A 389 -4.39 31.23 37.11
N GLY A 390 -3.78 31.65 36.00
CA GLY A 390 -4.12 32.88 35.28
C GLY A 390 -3.38 34.15 35.73
N GLN A 391 -2.47 34.08 36.71
CA GLN A 391 -1.65 35.23 37.15
C GLN A 391 -0.53 35.59 36.17
N PHE A 392 -0.02 34.62 35.40
CA PHE A 392 0.99 34.81 34.35
C PHE A 392 0.41 34.43 32.98
N ASP A 393 -0.76 35.01 32.68
CA ASP A 393 -1.54 34.72 31.49
C ASP A 393 -1.78 33.21 31.30
N THR A 394 -1.33 32.67 30.18
CA THR A 394 -1.44 31.27 29.76
C THR A 394 -0.31 30.37 30.28
N TRP A 395 0.67 30.88 31.02
CA TRP A 395 1.78 30.07 31.55
C TRP A 395 1.38 29.29 32.79
N LEU A 396 1.60 27.97 32.75
CA LEU A 396 1.28 27.03 33.82
C LEU A 396 2.58 26.40 34.35
N PRO A 397 2.83 26.40 35.66
CA PRO A 397 3.94 25.64 36.22
C PRO A 397 3.69 24.15 36.05
N ILE A 398 4.72 23.40 35.64
CA ILE A 398 4.64 21.96 35.37
C ILE A 398 5.48 21.13 36.33
N ASP A 399 6.66 21.60 36.75
CA ASP A 399 7.51 20.93 37.73
C ASP A 399 8.50 21.89 38.42
N SER A 400 9.13 21.46 39.52
CA SER A 400 10.16 22.22 40.23
C SER A 400 11.22 21.33 40.88
N VAL A 401 12.50 21.72 40.79
CA VAL A 401 13.62 20.99 41.39
C VAL A 401 14.52 21.88 42.24
N GLN A 402 15.04 21.36 43.35
CA GLN A 402 15.95 22.10 44.22
C GLN A 402 17.35 22.22 43.60
N ILE A 403 17.87 23.44 43.50
CA ILE A 403 19.22 23.74 43.02
C ILE A 403 20.02 24.54 44.07
N GLY A 404 20.90 23.86 44.78
CA GLY A 404 21.70 24.47 45.85
C GLY A 404 20.84 25.01 46.99
N GLN A 405 20.83 26.33 47.16
CA GLN A 405 20.05 27.05 48.20
C GLN A 405 18.72 27.62 47.67
N GLY A 406 18.31 27.25 46.45
CA GLY A 406 17.06 27.71 45.81
C GLY A 406 16.42 26.60 44.98
N TYR A 407 15.51 26.97 44.07
CA TYR A 407 14.84 26.02 43.18
C TYR A 407 14.83 26.51 41.74
N GLN A 408 14.70 25.59 40.80
CA GLN A 408 14.27 25.81 39.44
C GLN A 408 12.81 25.39 39.29
N ILE A 409 12.07 26.09 38.43
CA ILE A 409 10.67 25.84 38.16
C ILE A 409 10.46 25.84 36.65
N ALA A 410 9.98 24.74 36.10
CA ALA A 410 9.59 24.63 34.70
C ALA A 410 8.13 25.07 34.52
N TRP A 411 7.89 25.83 33.45
CA TRP A 411 6.58 26.33 33.06
C TRP A 411 6.31 25.95 31.61
N LYS A 412 5.06 25.63 31.30
CA LYS A 412 4.55 25.37 29.96
C LYS A 412 3.51 26.41 29.57
N HIS A 413 3.55 26.89 28.33
CA HIS A 413 2.50 27.73 27.77
C HIS A 413 1.25 26.89 27.46
N GLY A 414 0.08 27.33 27.94
CA GLY A 414 -1.18 26.63 27.75
C GLY A 414 -1.71 26.62 26.32
N GLY A 415 -1.22 27.52 25.45
CA GLY A 415 -1.64 27.66 24.05
C GLY A 415 -0.58 27.34 23.00
N ALA A 416 0.62 26.91 23.39
CA ALA A 416 1.72 26.58 22.47
C ALA A 416 2.60 25.45 23.05
N ASP A 417 3.46 24.88 22.22
CA ASP A 417 4.51 23.94 22.65
C ASP A 417 5.77 24.71 23.09
N GLU A 418 5.58 25.61 24.05
CA GLU A 418 6.60 26.55 24.55
C GLU A 418 6.79 26.38 26.06
N TYR A 419 8.05 26.42 26.49
CA TYR A 419 8.48 26.14 27.87
C TYR A 419 9.49 27.19 28.33
N ILE A 420 9.53 27.47 29.63
CA ILE A 420 10.52 28.37 30.23
C ILE A 420 10.85 27.90 31.65
N VAL A 421 12.12 28.04 32.05
CA VAL A 421 12.57 27.72 33.41
C VAL A 421 12.88 29.00 34.18
N TRP A 422 12.33 29.11 35.39
CA TRP A 422 12.62 30.17 36.35
C TRP A 422 13.57 29.66 37.43
N ASN A 423 14.42 30.54 37.97
CA ASN A 423 15.18 30.29 39.19
C ASN A 423 14.56 31.11 40.33
N VAL A 424 14.44 30.50 41.50
CA VAL A 424 13.90 31.10 42.73
C VAL A 424 14.83 30.83 43.93
N ASP A 425 14.74 31.64 44.98
CA ASP A 425 15.50 31.43 46.22
C ASP A 425 14.93 30.28 47.08
N GLY A 426 15.59 29.96 48.19
CA GLY A 426 15.16 28.88 49.10
C GLY A 426 13.83 29.13 49.84
N ASN A 427 13.28 30.35 49.75
CA ASN A 427 11.95 30.71 50.22
C ASN A 427 10.93 30.81 49.06
N GLY A 428 11.32 30.44 47.84
CA GLY A 428 10.49 30.48 46.64
C GLY A 428 10.39 31.85 45.95
N ASN A 429 11.17 32.87 46.34
CA ASN A 429 11.12 34.18 45.69
C ASN A 429 11.81 34.16 44.32
N TRP A 430 11.17 34.74 43.30
CA TRP A 430 11.74 34.83 41.95
C TRP A 430 13.10 35.56 41.90
N LEU A 431 14.06 34.98 41.18
CA LEU A 431 15.40 35.53 40.97
C LEU A 431 15.68 35.85 39.49
N SER A 432 15.36 34.91 38.58
CA SER A 432 15.62 35.05 37.14
C SER A 432 14.82 34.04 36.31
N GLN A 433 14.87 34.16 34.98
CA GLN A 433 14.33 33.17 34.05
C GLN A 433 15.28 32.93 32.87
N GLY A 434 15.17 31.74 32.26
CA GLY A 434 15.83 31.40 31.01
C GLY A 434 15.10 31.94 29.78
N SER A 435 15.54 31.49 28.60
CA SER A 435 14.84 31.73 27.33
C SER A 435 13.62 30.83 27.19
N VAL A 436 12.66 31.24 26.34
CA VAL A 436 11.59 30.34 25.88
C VAL A 436 12.18 29.26 24.97
N MET A 437 11.74 28.02 25.15
CA MET A 437 12.22 26.80 24.50
C MET A 437 11.03 26.04 23.90
N ALA A 438 11.22 25.37 22.76
CA ALA A 438 10.21 24.47 22.20
C ALA A 438 10.25 23.10 22.91
N GLY A 439 9.15 22.33 22.88
CA GLY A 439 9.05 21.02 23.54
C GLY A 439 10.09 20.01 23.06
N THR A 440 10.35 19.99 21.76
CA THR A 440 11.37 19.13 21.12
C THR A 440 12.78 19.74 21.11
N SER A 441 13.01 20.82 21.86
CA SER A 441 14.31 21.49 21.82
C SER A 441 15.34 20.78 22.70
N PHE A 442 16.54 20.59 22.17
CA PHE A 442 17.68 20.05 22.94
C PHE A 442 17.91 20.77 24.27
N ALA A 443 17.62 22.07 24.32
CA ALA A 443 17.75 22.87 25.53
C ALA A 443 16.74 22.47 26.62
N LEU A 444 15.50 22.10 26.25
CA LEU A 444 14.49 21.62 27.19
C LEU A 444 14.77 20.18 27.62
N GLU A 445 14.95 19.27 26.67
CA GLU A 445 15.23 17.85 26.95
C GLU A 445 16.53 17.66 27.75
N SER A 446 17.52 18.55 27.62
CA SER A 446 18.73 18.53 28.47
C SER A 446 18.47 18.93 29.93
N LEU A 447 17.34 19.58 30.24
CA LEU A 447 16.97 19.96 31.60
C LEU A 447 16.21 18.83 32.31
N GLU A 448 15.52 17.94 31.60
CA GLU A 448 14.72 16.85 32.17
C GLU A 448 15.48 15.95 33.15
N PRO A 449 16.75 15.54 32.92
CA PRO A 449 17.51 14.77 33.90
C PRO A 449 17.88 15.58 35.16
N THR A 450 17.84 16.92 35.07
CA THR A 450 18.02 17.82 36.23
C THR A 450 16.75 17.89 37.05
N PHE A 451 15.56 17.91 36.41
CA PHE A 451 14.26 17.87 37.10
C PHE A 451 13.89 16.47 37.59
N GLY A 452 14.36 15.41 36.91
CA GLY A 452 13.92 14.04 37.12
C GLY A 452 12.55 13.75 36.52
N TYR A 453 12.11 14.57 35.57
CA TYR A 453 10.73 14.62 35.05
C TYR A 453 10.73 14.88 33.54
N ASP A 454 9.81 14.21 32.84
CA ASP A 454 9.50 14.38 31.41
C ASP A 454 8.74 15.71 31.23
N LEU A 455 9.44 16.76 30.81
CA LEU A 455 8.91 18.12 30.80
C LEU A 455 8.01 18.37 29.59
N ASN A 456 8.32 17.75 28.44
CA ASN A 456 7.60 17.94 27.19
C ASN A 456 6.41 16.95 27.01
N GLY A 457 6.40 15.84 27.74
CA GLY A 457 5.41 14.77 27.67
C GLY A 457 5.66 13.72 26.57
N ASP A 458 6.90 13.53 26.11
CA ASP A 458 7.25 12.59 25.03
C ASP A 458 7.42 11.14 25.50
N GLY A 459 7.43 10.90 26.82
CA GLY A 459 7.59 9.59 27.45
C GLY A 459 9.03 9.26 27.88
N THR A 460 9.98 10.16 27.64
CA THR A 460 11.40 10.02 28.00
C THR A 460 11.78 11.05 29.07
N VAL A 461 12.80 10.75 29.88
CA VAL A 461 13.45 11.75 30.74
C VAL A 461 14.86 11.97 30.21
N GLY A 462 15.04 13.06 29.47
CA GLY A 462 16.31 13.42 28.86
C GLY A 462 16.35 13.23 27.34
N VAL A 463 17.37 13.84 26.72
CA VAL A 463 17.52 13.97 25.27
C VAL A 463 17.22 12.70 24.46
N VAL A 464 16.13 12.75 23.70
CA VAL A 464 15.70 11.64 22.84
C VAL A 464 16.66 11.51 21.68
N THR A 465 17.29 10.34 21.54
CA THR A 465 18.23 10.06 20.44
C THR A 465 17.61 9.08 19.44
N THR A 466 17.17 9.60 18.30
CA THR A 466 16.67 8.81 17.18
C THR A 466 17.79 8.53 16.18
N THR A 467 17.98 7.27 15.82
CA THR A 467 18.81 6.91 14.67
C THR A 467 18.03 7.20 13.39
N ILE A 468 18.52 8.11 12.57
CA ILE A 468 18.01 8.29 11.20
C ILE A 468 18.68 7.24 10.31
N GLU A 469 19.99 7.13 10.43
CA GLU A 469 20.82 6.29 9.58
C GLU A 469 22.07 5.80 10.35
N ALA A 470 22.57 4.62 9.97
CA ALA A 470 23.62 3.90 10.67
C ALA A 470 24.32 2.86 9.76
N PHE A 471 24.52 3.21 8.49
CA PHE A 471 25.28 2.40 7.55
C PHE A 471 26.67 3.04 7.34
N GLY A 472 27.54 2.33 6.63
CA GLY A 472 28.88 2.80 6.28
C GLY A 472 29.72 3.28 7.46
N ALA A 473 30.28 4.50 7.38
CA ALA A 473 31.31 4.97 8.31
C ALA A 473 30.82 6.01 9.34
N THR A 474 29.67 6.64 9.11
CA THR A 474 29.14 7.73 9.95
C THR A 474 27.64 7.53 10.17
N ASP A 475 27.20 7.45 11.42
CA ASP A 475 25.79 7.40 11.78
C ASP A 475 25.19 8.82 11.78
N LEU A 476 24.11 9.05 11.02
CA LEU A 476 23.24 10.21 11.23
C LEU A 476 22.28 9.97 12.41
N LYS A 477 22.49 10.69 13.51
CA LYS A 477 21.55 10.71 14.65
C LYS A 477 20.84 12.06 14.76
N GLN A 478 19.56 12.02 15.08
CA GLN A 478 18.83 13.16 15.63
C GLN A 478 18.85 13.04 17.16
N VAL A 479 19.30 14.08 17.85
CA VAL A 479 19.33 14.18 19.31
C VAL A 479 18.50 15.40 19.68
N ALA A 480 17.35 15.19 20.33
CA ALA A 480 16.26 16.16 20.44
C ALA A 480 15.86 16.66 19.03
N ASN A 481 15.87 17.97 18.81
CA ASN A 481 15.72 18.58 17.48
C ASN A 481 17.04 18.76 16.68
N ASN A 482 18.21 18.39 17.19
CA ASN A 482 19.51 18.64 16.53
C ASN A 482 20.03 17.41 15.78
N PHE A 483 20.79 17.61 14.69
CA PHE A 483 21.44 16.52 13.96
C PHE A 483 22.94 16.40 14.28
N TYR A 484 23.42 15.16 14.45
CA TYR A 484 24.79 14.79 14.75
C TYR A 484 25.32 13.74 13.78
N LEU A 485 26.61 13.87 13.44
CA LEU A 485 27.32 13.03 12.47
C LEU A 485 28.34 12.18 13.24
N TYR A 486 27.90 11.09 13.87
CA TYR A 486 28.75 10.30 14.77
C TYR A 486 29.56 9.25 13.99
N ALA A 487 30.80 8.98 14.40
CA ALA A 487 31.54 7.83 13.89
C ALA A 487 30.76 6.54 14.20
N HIS A 488 30.64 5.64 13.21
CA HIS A 488 29.72 4.49 13.24
C HIS A 488 29.76 3.70 14.56
N GLY A 489 28.58 3.45 15.14
CA GLY A 489 28.44 2.73 16.42
C GLY A 489 28.93 3.47 17.67
N THR A 490 29.18 4.79 17.58
CA THR A 490 29.61 5.63 18.72
C THR A 490 28.70 6.85 18.92
N THR A 491 28.93 7.61 19.99
CA THR A 491 28.33 8.93 20.22
C THR A 491 29.36 10.07 20.01
N THR A 492 30.40 9.83 19.20
CA THR A 492 31.51 10.77 19.00
C THR A 492 31.50 11.32 17.58
N GLY A 493 31.33 12.63 17.44
CA GLY A 493 31.35 13.32 16.14
C GLY A 493 30.79 14.74 16.21
N PRO A 494 30.92 15.54 15.13
CA PRO A 494 30.41 16.89 15.09
C PRO A 494 28.87 16.94 15.03
N GLN A 495 28.34 18.08 15.45
CA GLN A 495 26.96 18.49 15.18
C GLN A 495 26.88 19.13 13.78
N LEU A 496 25.83 18.83 13.02
CA LEU A 496 25.58 19.48 11.73
C LEU A 496 25.21 20.96 11.95
N LYS A 497 25.85 21.86 11.21
CA LYS A 497 25.73 23.32 11.41
C LYS A 497 25.53 24.07 10.11
N TYR A 498 24.68 25.10 10.17
CA TYR A 498 24.45 26.05 9.09
C TYR A 498 24.69 27.48 9.62
N SER A 499 25.52 28.26 8.92
CA SER A 499 25.97 29.59 9.36
C SER A 499 26.52 29.64 10.81
N GLY A 500 27.11 28.54 11.29
CA GLY A 500 27.68 28.41 12.64
C GLY A 500 26.69 28.02 13.75
N ALA A 501 25.38 28.03 13.47
CA ALA A 501 24.34 27.53 14.38
C ALA A 501 24.07 26.05 14.12
N ALA A 502 23.58 25.33 15.15
CA ALA A 502 23.10 23.95 15.01
C ALA A 502 21.96 23.87 13.99
N VAL A 503 21.96 22.83 13.16
CA VAL A 503 20.81 22.54 12.29
C VAL A 503 19.73 21.83 13.09
N THR A 504 18.52 22.38 13.04
CA THR A 504 17.35 21.84 13.77
C THR A 504 16.30 21.22 12.85
N THR A 505 15.54 20.26 13.38
CA THR A 505 14.39 19.64 12.71
C THR A 505 13.40 20.68 12.23
N GLY A 506 13.01 20.59 10.95
CA GLY A 506 12.07 21.52 10.31
C GLY A 506 12.66 22.87 9.88
N GLN A 507 13.93 23.19 10.19
CA GLN A 507 14.57 24.47 9.84
C GLN A 507 14.51 24.79 8.34
N PHE A 508 14.60 23.77 7.49
CA PHE A 508 14.59 23.89 6.03
C PHE A 508 13.26 23.41 5.40
N GLY A 509 12.16 23.51 6.15
CA GLY A 509 10.82 23.15 5.70
C GLY A 509 10.67 21.64 5.49
N THR A 510 10.37 21.22 4.26
CA THR A 510 10.15 19.81 3.89
C THR A 510 11.43 19.03 3.62
N TRP A 511 12.60 19.68 3.69
CA TRP A 511 13.90 19.05 3.54
C TRP A 511 14.36 18.43 4.87
N THR A 512 14.67 17.13 4.85
CA THR A 512 15.24 16.40 5.99
C THR A 512 16.55 15.70 5.58
N PRO A 513 17.57 15.63 6.47
CA PRO A 513 18.77 14.84 6.21
C PRO A 513 18.43 13.35 6.38
N ILE A 514 18.94 12.49 5.50
CA ILE A 514 18.61 11.06 5.45
C ILE A 514 19.80 10.11 5.51
N ALA A 515 21.02 10.54 5.16
CA ALA A 515 22.25 9.76 5.28
C ALA A 515 23.48 10.66 5.33
N VAL A 516 24.59 10.19 5.90
CA VAL A 516 25.87 10.92 5.94
C VAL A 516 27.07 10.02 5.69
N GLU A 517 28.06 10.49 4.94
CA GLU A 517 29.36 9.81 4.79
C GLU A 517 30.54 10.79 4.79
N PRO A 518 31.74 10.36 5.23
CA PRO A 518 32.91 11.22 5.23
C PRO A 518 33.43 11.44 3.80
N SER A 519 33.83 12.67 3.50
CA SER A 519 34.29 13.09 2.18
C SER A 519 35.39 14.14 2.30
N GLY A 520 36.63 13.73 2.03
CA GLY A 520 37.74 14.65 1.72
C GLY A 520 38.05 15.71 2.78
N GLY A 521 37.97 15.36 4.07
CA GLY A 521 38.20 16.30 5.19
C GLY A 521 36.95 16.94 5.79
N GLY A 522 35.76 16.53 5.31
CA GLY A 522 34.46 16.83 5.90
C GLY A 522 33.46 15.72 5.63
N TYR A 523 32.17 16.06 5.47
CA TYR A 523 31.10 15.08 5.25
C TYR A 523 30.24 15.47 4.04
N LYS A 524 29.65 14.46 3.40
CA LYS A 524 28.52 14.60 2.49
C LYS A 524 27.25 14.15 3.22
N ILE A 525 26.21 14.98 3.21
CA ILE A 525 24.92 14.67 3.82
C ILE A 525 23.88 14.64 2.71
N ALA A 526 23.20 13.51 2.52
CA ALA A 526 22.06 13.41 1.63
C ALA A 526 20.82 13.99 2.32
N TRP A 527 20.08 14.83 1.60
CA TRP A 527 18.81 15.42 2.03
C TRP A 527 17.69 15.02 1.08
N LYS A 528 16.49 14.81 1.62
CA LYS A 528 15.27 14.49 0.88
C LYS A 528 14.19 15.54 1.16
N ASN A 529 13.55 16.02 0.11
CA ASN A 529 12.33 16.81 0.17
C ASN A 529 11.13 15.85 0.18
N GLY A 530 10.52 15.65 1.34
CA GLY A 530 9.42 14.69 1.49
C GLY A 530 8.18 15.01 0.64
N ALA A 531 7.97 16.28 0.28
CA ALA A 531 6.79 16.72 -0.48
C ALA A 531 6.98 16.65 -2.01
N ALA A 532 8.20 16.91 -2.51
CA ALA A 532 8.51 16.90 -3.95
C ALA A 532 9.20 15.60 -4.43
N ASN A 533 9.61 14.72 -3.51
CA ASN A 533 10.47 13.55 -3.76
C ASN A 533 11.79 13.92 -4.49
N GLU A 534 12.34 15.07 -4.13
CA GLU A 534 13.63 15.57 -4.61
C GLU A 534 14.73 15.29 -3.59
N TYR A 535 15.98 15.25 -4.07
CA TYR A 535 17.17 14.95 -3.28
C TYR A 535 18.26 15.97 -3.59
N LEU A 536 19.06 16.31 -2.58
CA LEU A 536 20.29 17.09 -2.76
C LEU A 536 21.37 16.60 -1.80
N VAL A 537 22.64 16.93 -2.09
CA VAL A 537 23.76 16.63 -1.19
C VAL A 537 24.36 17.93 -0.68
N TRP A 538 24.47 18.04 0.63
CA TRP A 538 25.29 19.04 1.32
C TRP A 538 26.72 18.55 1.47
N THR A 539 27.69 19.45 1.33
CA THR A 539 29.09 19.21 1.72
C THR A 539 29.43 20.11 2.91
N THR A 540 30.07 19.55 3.93
CA THR A 540 30.53 20.26 5.14
C THR A 540 32.04 20.21 5.29
N ASP A 541 32.58 20.99 6.22
CA ASP A 541 33.90 20.75 6.79
C ASP A 541 33.89 19.59 7.83
N GLY A 542 35.06 19.22 8.35
CA GLY A 542 35.21 18.19 9.39
C GLY A 542 34.67 18.57 10.77
N SER A 543 34.20 19.81 10.97
CA SER A 543 33.49 20.27 12.17
C SER A 543 31.97 20.31 11.98
N GLY A 544 31.46 19.80 10.84
CA GLY A 544 30.04 19.75 10.51
C GLY A 544 29.46 21.06 9.98
N ASN A 545 30.28 22.09 9.69
CA ASN A 545 29.78 23.34 9.13
C ASN A 545 29.51 23.21 7.63
N TRP A 546 28.32 23.61 7.19
CA TRP A 546 27.96 23.67 5.78
C TRP A 546 28.91 24.54 4.94
N LEU A 547 29.30 24.03 3.76
CA LEU A 547 30.16 24.72 2.79
C LEU A 547 29.44 24.93 1.45
N SER A 548 28.73 23.93 0.95
CA SER A 548 28.07 23.97 -0.36
C SER A 548 26.98 22.89 -0.49
N GLN A 549 26.19 22.96 -1.57
CA GLN A 549 25.23 21.93 -1.91
C GLN A 549 25.13 21.71 -3.43
N THR A 550 24.59 20.55 -3.83
CA THR A 550 24.14 20.30 -5.21
C THR A 550 22.84 21.05 -5.51
N ALA A 551 22.45 21.09 -6.79
CA ALA A 551 21.06 21.32 -7.15
C ALA A 551 20.16 20.20 -6.61
N ALA A 552 18.85 20.46 -6.54
CA ALA A 552 17.85 19.42 -6.31
C ALA A 552 17.74 18.49 -7.53
N MET A 553 17.55 17.21 -7.29
CA MET A 553 17.54 16.13 -8.28
C MET A 553 16.38 15.18 -7.99
N SER A 554 15.71 14.63 -9.02
CA SER A 554 14.75 13.53 -8.80
C SER A 554 15.49 12.27 -8.34
N GLY A 555 14.85 11.45 -7.50
CA GLY A 555 15.37 10.14 -7.08
C GLY A 555 15.61 9.15 -8.22
N THR A 556 14.99 9.37 -9.38
CA THR A 556 15.24 8.58 -10.60
C THR A 556 16.48 9.00 -11.37
N THR A 557 17.11 10.14 -11.03
CA THR A 557 18.23 10.67 -11.83
C THR A 557 19.50 9.83 -11.66
N TYR A 558 20.24 9.66 -12.76
CA TYR A 558 21.57 9.03 -12.74
C TYR A 558 22.50 9.67 -11.71
N ALA A 559 22.46 11.00 -11.60
CA ALA A 559 23.24 11.75 -10.62
C ALA A 559 22.89 11.36 -9.19
N MET A 560 21.60 11.23 -8.86
CA MET A 560 21.14 10.79 -7.55
C MET A 560 21.50 9.32 -7.28
N GLN A 561 21.11 8.39 -8.15
CA GLN A 561 21.37 6.95 -7.97
C GLN A 561 22.87 6.61 -7.92
N SER A 562 23.73 7.38 -8.59
CA SER A 562 25.19 7.19 -8.48
C SER A 562 25.74 7.39 -7.06
N LEU A 563 25.05 8.19 -6.24
CA LEU A 563 25.44 8.46 -4.86
C LEU A 563 25.14 7.32 -3.90
N GLU A 564 24.16 6.46 -4.19
CA GLU A 564 23.74 5.36 -3.31
C GLU A 564 24.88 4.39 -2.98
N THR A 565 25.77 4.17 -3.95
CA THR A 565 27.02 3.40 -3.72
C THR A 565 28.01 4.09 -2.80
N THR A 566 27.95 5.41 -2.65
CA THR A 566 28.75 6.17 -1.68
C THR A 566 28.20 5.99 -0.26
N TYR A 567 26.88 6.03 -0.09
CA TYR A 567 26.19 5.85 1.20
C TYR A 567 25.89 4.38 1.55
N SER A 568 26.23 3.44 0.66
CA SER A 568 25.92 2.00 0.76
C SER A 568 24.43 1.69 1.01
N GLN A 569 23.53 2.52 0.49
CA GLN A 569 22.09 2.52 0.82
C GLN A 569 21.22 2.83 -0.40
N ASP A 570 20.06 2.19 -0.48
CA ASP A 570 18.95 2.56 -1.36
C ASP A 570 18.30 3.83 -0.80
N LEU A 571 18.61 4.99 -1.38
CA LEU A 571 18.19 6.29 -0.88
C LEU A 571 16.85 6.72 -1.51
N ASN A 572 16.57 6.26 -2.72
CA ASN A 572 15.33 6.61 -3.44
C ASN A 572 14.16 5.67 -3.11
N GLY A 573 14.43 4.47 -2.61
CA GLY A 573 13.47 3.42 -2.28
C GLY A 573 13.06 2.54 -3.46
N ASP A 574 13.89 2.42 -4.51
CA ASP A 574 13.54 1.70 -5.74
C ASP A 574 13.84 0.19 -5.70
N GLY A 575 14.49 -0.29 -4.63
CA GLY A 575 14.88 -1.69 -4.41
C GLY A 575 16.32 -2.01 -4.83
N THR A 576 17.08 -1.01 -5.27
CA THR A 576 18.47 -1.14 -5.76
C THR A 576 19.39 -0.27 -4.92
N VAL A 577 20.62 -0.72 -4.65
CA VAL A 577 21.68 0.18 -4.15
C VAL A 577 22.55 0.56 -5.35
N GLY A 578 22.36 1.77 -5.88
CA GLY A 578 23.09 2.27 -7.04
C GLY A 578 22.23 2.38 -8.30
N LEU A 579 22.90 2.43 -9.46
CA LEU A 579 22.22 2.64 -10.74
C LEU A 579 21.29 1.48 -11.10
N LYS A 580 19.98 1.76 -11.14
CA LYS A 580 18.96 0.82 -11.63
C LYS A 580 19.09 0.66 -13.13
N VAL A 581 19.20 -0.59 -13.61
CA VAL A 581 19.31 -0.90 -15.04
C VAL A 581 18.09 -1.66 -15.51
N THR A 582 17.42 -1.12 -16.53
CA THR A 582 16.31 -1.76 -17.24
C THR A 582 16.74 -1.99 -18.69
N THR A 583 16.72 -3.24 -19.16
CA THR A 583 16.91 -3.53 -20.58
C THR A 583 15.65 -3.10 -21.33
N ILE A 584 15.79 -2.19 -22.28
CA ILE A 584 14.72 -1.86 -23.23
C ILE A 584 14.73 -2.92 -24.33
N GLU A 585 15.92 -3.22 -24.86
CA GLU A 585 16.12 -4.07 -26.02
C GLU A 585 17.55 -4.65 -26.02
N ALA A 586 17.72 -5.83 -26.60
CA ALA A 586 18.96 -6.64 -26.54
C ALA A 586 19.04 -7.69 -27.66
N ILE A 587 18.70 -7.28 -28.89
CA ILE A 587 18.66 -8.11 -30.10
C ILE A 587 19.63 -7.50 -31.12
N GLY A 588 20.45 -8.34 -31.75
CA GLY A 588 21.46 -7.86 -32.70
C GLY A 588 22.79 -7.54 -32.00
N ALA A 589 23.48 -6.48 -32.43
CA ALA A 589 24.82 -6.14 -31.94
C ALA A 589 24.84 -5.05 -30.84
N THR A 590 23.70 -4.44 -30.53
CA THR A 590 23.56 -3.40 -29.50
C THR A 590 22.51 -3.81 -28.46
N ASP A 591 22.79 -3.60 -27.17
CA ASP A 591 21.78 -3.59 -26.12
C ASP A 591 21.41 -2.14 -25.79
N LEU A 592 20.18 -1.73 -26.09
CA LEU A 592 19.62 -0.49 -25.56
C LEU A 592 19.17 -0.71 -24.11
N LYS A 593 19.87 -0.07 -23.17
CA LYS A 593 19.55 -0.15 -21.73
C LYS A 593 19.29 1.23 -21.14
N GLN A 594 18.20 1.35 -20.39
CA GLN A 594 17.96 2.47 -19.51
C GLN A 594 18.76 2.25 -18.22
N VAL A 595 19.58 3.24 -17.84
CA VAL A 595 20.38 3.28 -16.62
C VAL A 595 19.99 4.54 -15.85
N ALA A 596 19.35 4.35 -14.70
CA ALA A 596 18.60 5.36 -13.97
C ALA A 596 17.55 6.03 -14.87
N ASP A 597 17.67 7.33 -15.12
CA ASP A 597 16.82 8.09 -16.06
C ASP A 597 17.45 8.27 -17.45
N THR A 598 18.60 7.68 -17.76
CA THR A 598 19.30 7.89 -19.05
C THR A 598 19.43 6.63 -19.88
N ASN A 599 19.60 6.75 -21.20
CA ASN A 599 19.74 5.59 -22.11
C ASN A 599 21.20 5.38 -22.53
N PHE A 600 21.63 4.11 -22.60
CA PHE A 600 22.95 3.67 -23.05
C PHE A 600 22.84 2.68 -24.22
N LEU A 601 23.80 2.78 -25.13
CA LEU A 601 23.95 1.95 -26.33
C LEU A 601 25.12 1.00 -26.10
N TYR A 602 24.89 -0.12 -25.41
CA TYR A 602 25.97 -1.05 -25.07
C TYR A 602 26.24 -2.04 -26.21
N ASP A 603 27.50 -2.45 -26.39
CA ASP A 603 27.83 -3.62 -27.21
C ASP A 603 27.13 -4.86 -26.59
N HIS A 604 26.45 -5.65 -27.42
CA HIS A 604 25.56 -6.74 -26.99
C HIS A 604 26.17 -7.64 -25.90
N GLY A 605 25.42 -7.84 -24.80
CA GLY A 605 25.83 -8.67 -23.67
C GLY A 605 26.89 -8.02 -22.76
N THR A 606 27.22 -6.74 -22.95
CA THR A 606 28.23 -6.03 -22.14
C THR A 606 27.67 -4.78 -21.45
N THR A 607 28.55 -4.03 -20.77
CA THR A 607 28.33 -2.66 -20.27
C THR A 607 29.26 -1.64 -20.94
N ASN A 608 29.85 -1.99 -22.09
CA ASN A 608 30.74 -1.12 -22.86
C ASN A 608 29.94 -0.42 -23.95
N GLY A 609 29.93 0.92 -23.97
CA GLY A 609 29.22 1.68 -25.00
C GLY A 609 28.91 3.12 -24.58
N PRO A 610 28.56 4.00 -25.52
CA PRO A 610 28.23 5.38 -25.22
C PRO A 610 26.84 5.53 -24.58
N GLN A 611 26.70 6.56 -23.76
CA GLN A 611 25.40 7.10 -23.38
C GLN A 611 24.78 7.83 -24.58
N LEU A 612 23.49 7.62 -24.83
CA LEU A 612 22.73 8.34 -25.85
C LEU A 612 22.57 9.81 -25.44
N LYS A 613 22.83 10.73 -26.37
CA LYS A 613 22.87 12.18 -26.13
C LYS A 613 22.14 12.96 -27.19
N TYR A 614 21.50 14.05 -26.77
CA TYR A 614 20.89 15.04 -27.63
C TYR A 614 21.46 16.42 -27.29
N SER A 615 21.90 17.16 -28.31
CA SER A 615 22.62 18.45 -28.15
C SER A 615 23.82 18.39 -27.17
N GLY A 616 24.48 17.23 -27.06
CA GLY A 616 25.64 16.99 -26.20
C GLY A 616 25.33 16.64 -24.73
N ALA A 617 24.07 16.74 -24.30
CA ALA A 617 23.61 16.29 -22.98
C ALA A 617 23.04 14.85 -23.05
N PRO A 618 23.13 14.04 -21.98
CA PRO A 618 22.46 12.75 -21.92
C PRO A 618 20.97 12.83 -22.22
N VAL A 619 20.45 11.87 -22.97
CA VAL A 619 19.01 11.73 -23.19
C VAL A 619 18.36 11.16 -21.93
N THR A 620 17.42 11.89 -21.35
CA THR A 620 16.67 11.45 -20.18
C THR A 620 15.26 10.96 -20.51
N VAL A 621 14.72 10.05 -19.70
CA VAL A 621 13.37 9.53 -19.82
C VAL A 621 12.35 10.67 -19.65
N GLY A 622 11.41 10.76 -20.59
CA GLY A 622 10.41 11.83 -20.65
C GLY A 622 10.90 13.15 -21.28
N GLN A 623 12.16 13.24 -21.73
CA GLN A 623 12.69 14.45 -22.38
C GLN A 623 11.94 14.81 -23.68
N PHE A 624 11.42 13.81 -24.40
CA PHE A 624 10.74 13.96 -25.69
C PHE A 624 9.26 13.59 -25.59
N ASP A 625 8.60 14.05 -24.53
CA ASP A 625 7.19 13.82 -24.23
C ASP A 625 6.82 12.32 -24.24
N THR A 626 6.01 11.86 -25.21
CA THR A 626 5.56 10.46 -25.30
C THR A 626 6.41 9.59 -26.23
N TRP A 627 7.46 10.15 -26.83
CA TRP A 627 8.41 9.36 -27.62
C TRP A 627 9.26 8.48 -26.70
N VAL A 628 9.15 7.16 -26.90
CA VAL A 628 9.94 6.14 -26.20
C VAL A 628 10.83 5.40 -27.20
N PRO A 629 12.10 5.12 -26.86
CA PRO A 629 12.95 4.33 -27.72
C PRO A 629 12.55 2.85 -27.60
N LEU A 630 12.53 2.12 -28.71
CA LEU A 630 12.18 0.69 -28.76
C LEU A 630 13.40 -0.21 -28.95
N GLY A 631 14.46 0.28 -29.59
CA GLY A 631 15.66 -0.51 -29.86
C GLY A 631 16.75 0.32 -30.52
N ALA A 632 17.98 -0.20 -30.50
CA ALA A 632 19.12 0.41 -31.16
C ALA A 632 19.94 -0.63 -31.94
N GLU A 633 20.60 -0.22 -33.01
CA GLU A 633 21.55 -1.10 -33.70
C GLU A 633 22.77 -0.33 -34.21
N LYS A 634 23.93 -0.99 -34.16
CA LYS A 634 25.23 -0.47 -34.53
C LYS A 634 25.39 -0.47 -36.04
N THR A 635 25.82 0.67 -36.56
CA THR A 635 26.17 0.83 -37.98
C THR A 635 27.67 1.07 -38.11
N GLY A 636 28.20 1.03 -39.34
CA GLY A 636 29.65 1.16 -39.58
C GLY A 636 30.31 2.43 -39.02
N ASN A 637 29.55 3.50 -38.75
CA ASN A 637 30.06 4.79 -38.27
C ASN A 637 29.37 5.30 -36.97
N GLY A 638 28.48 4.52 -36.35
CA GLY A 638 27.63 5.00 -35.26
C GLY A 638 26.49 4.04 -34.93
N TYR A 639 25.31 4.56 -34.62
CA TYR A 639 24.13 3.78 -34.26
C TYR A 639 22.87 4.33 -34.94
N LEU A 640 21.88 3.46 -35.12
CA LEU A 640 20.49 3.84 -35.30
C LEU A 640 19.74 3.57 -34.00
N ALA A 641 18.73 4.38 -33.70
CA ALA A 641 17.77 4.07 -32.63
C ALA A 641 16.35 4.36 -33.11
N VAL A 642 15.45 3.39 -32.96
CA VAL A 642 14.04 3.56 -33.32
C VAL A 642 13.24 4.02 -32.12
N TRP A 643 12.35 4.98 -32.35
CA TRP A 643 11.46 5.58 -31.36
C TRP A 643 10.01 5.45 -31.81
N LYS A 644 9.10 5.24 -30.86
CA LYS A 644 7.65 5.19 -31.06
C LYS A 644 6.96 6.27 -30.24
N HIS A 645 5.96 6.93 -30.83
CA HIS A 645 5.18 7.98 -30.18
C HIS A 645 4.02 7.36 -29.38
N GLY A 646 4.26 7.04 -28.11
CA GLY A 646 3.25 6.57 -27.15
C GLY A 646 2.34 5.45 -27.70
N ALA A 647 1.04 5.70 -27.70
CA ALA A 647 0.02 4.79 -28.24
C ALA A 647 -0.27 5.01 -29.75
N ALA A 648 0.26 6.05 -30.39
CA ALA A 648 0.05 6.31 -31.81
C ALA A 648 0.81 5.30 -32.69
N ASP A 649 0.28 5.02 -33.88
CA ASP A 649 1.00 4.29 -34.92
C ASP A 649 1.96 5.26 -35.65
N GLU A 650 3.00 5.68 -34.94
CA GLU A 650 3.92 6.73 -35.39
C GLU A 650 5.32 6.48 -34.82
N TYR A 651 6.31 6.43 -35.72
CA TYR A 651 7.69 6.01 -35.46
C TYR A 651 8.69 6.98 -36.10
N THR A 652 9.88 7.10 -35.52
CA THR A 652 11.03 7.78 -36.15
C THR A 652 12.32 7.01 -35.88
N VAL A 653 13.25 7.02 -36.85
CA VAL A 653 14.57 6.42 -36.68
C VAL A 653 15.60 7.53 -36.58
N TRP A 654 16.32 7.55 -35.46
CA TRP A 654 17.43 8.46 -35.18
C TRP A 654 18.74 7.91 -35.74
N THR A 655 19.55 8.79 -36.32
CA THR A 655 20.95 8.52 -36.66
C THR A 655 21.86 9.15 -35.61
N ILE A 656 22.79 8.37 -35.06
CA ILE A 656 23.61 8.69 -33.89
C ILE A 656 25.08 8.41 -34.22
N ASP A 657 26.01 9.26 -33.76
CA ASP A 657 27.44 9.03 -33.95
C ASP A 657 28.03 7.95 -33.02
N GLY A 658 29.27 7.53 -33.27
CA GLY A 658 29.97 6.55 -32.44
C GLY A 658 30.22 6.96 -30.98
N ALA A 659 30.00 8.24 -30.61
CA ALA A 659 30.11 8.77 -29.25
C ALA A 659 28.74 8.96 -28.55
N GLY A 660 27.67 8.51 -29.21
CA GLY A 660 26.29 8.54 -28.73
C GLY A 660 25.52 9.84 -29.03
N ASN A 661 26.08 10.78 -29.80
CA ASN A 661 25.39 12.04 -30.08
C ASN A 661 24.41 11.89 -31.26
N TRP A 662 23.18 12.35 -31.08
CA TRP A 662 22.20 12.49 -32.16
C TRP A 662 22.71 13.40 -33.29
N LEU A 663 22.50 12.96 -34.53
CA LEU A 663 22.87 13.67 -35.77
C LEU A 663 21.65 14.12 -36.57
N SER A 664 20.66 13.24 -36.72
CA SER A 664 19.45 13.46 -37.51
C SER A 664 18.38 12.42 -37.17
N GLN A 665 17.17 12.61 -37.71
CA GLN A 665 16.10 11.62 -37.64
C GLN A 665 15.30 11.57 -38.95
N THR A 666 14.56 10.48 -39.17
CA THR A 666 13.55 10.42 -40.23
C THR A 666 12.37 11.35 -39.91
N ALA A 667 11.59 11.69 -40.94
CA ALA A 667 10.20 12.12 -40.69
C ALA A 667 9.45 11.04 -39.89
N ALA A 668 8.35 11.42 -39.25
CA ALA A 668 7.49 10.47 -38.58
C ALA A 668 6.77 9.57 -39.60
N MET A 669 6.70 8.27 -39.31
CA MET A 669 6.23 7.22 -40.21
C MET A 669 5.20 6.34 -39.50
N SER A 670 4.14 5.92 -40.18
CA SER A 670 3.22 4.89 -39.64
C SER A 670 3.87 3.50 -39.71
N GLY A 671 3.51 2.61 -38.78
CA GLY A 671 3.99 1.23 -38.72
C GLY A 671 3.64 0.40 -39.95
N THR A 672 2.63 0.80 -40.73
CA THR A 672 2.26 0.14 -42.00
C THR A 672 3.05 0.66 -43.20
N THR A 673 3.94 1.63 -43.03
CA THR A 673 4.71 2.20 -44.15
C THR A 673 5.94 1.36 -44.49
N TYR A 674 6.26 1.28 -45.79
CA TYR A 674 7.43 0.55 -46.30
C TYR A 674 8.74 1.03 -45.67
N ALA A 675 8.87 2.32 -45.38
CA ALA A 675 10.07 2.88 -44.76
C ALA A 675 10.23 2.42 -43.29
N MET A 676 9.13 2.35 -42.54
CA MET A 676 9.15 1.83 -41.17
C MET A 676 9.39 0.32 -41.16
N GLN A 677 8.64 -0.46 -41.93
CA GLN A 677 8.84 -1.91 -42.01
C GLN A 677 10.21 -2.29 -42.59
N SER A 678 10.82 -1.48 -43.47
CA SER A 678 12.20 -1.71 -43.91
C SER A 678 13.23 -1.51 -42.78
N SER A 679 12.90 -0.71 -41.77
CA SER A 679 13.76 -0.49 -40.61
C SER A 679 13.80 -1.74 -39.71
N GLU A 680 12.71 -2.50 -39.61
CA GLU A 680 12.62 -3.77 -38.86
C GLU A 680 13.70 -4.77 -39.28
N THR A 681 13.96 -4.90 -40.58
CA THR A 681 15.05 -5.72 -41.12
C THR A 681 16.44 -5.25 -40.66
N THR A 682 16.60 -3.95 -40.36
CA THR A 682 17.86 -3.37 -39.86
C THR A 682 18.05 -3.65 -38.37
N PHE A 683 16.98 -3.61 -37.57
CA PHE A 683 17.00 -3.91 -36.13
C PHE A 683 16.81 -5.40 -35.81
N GLY A 684 16.48 -6.24 -36.80
CA GLY A 684 16.18 -7.67 -36.63
C GLY A 684 14.90 -7.95 -35.83
N GLN A 685 13.97 -6.98 -35.78
CA GLN A 685 12.86 -6.95 -34.80
C GLN A 685 11.54 -6.54 -35.46
N ASP A 686 10.44 -7.15 -35.02
CA ASP A 686 9.07 -6.75 -35.35
C ASP A 686 8.73 -5.54 -34.46
N LEU A 687 8.79 -4.34 -35.04
CA LEU A 687 8.72 -3.07 -34.30
C LEU A 687 7.29 -2.50 -34.27
N ASN A 688 6.47 -2.88 -35.26
CA ASN A 688 5.06 -2.51 -35.33
C ASN A 688 4.11 -3.55 -34.70
N ALA A 689 4.62 -4.74 -34.34
CA ALA A 689 3.88 -5.89 -33.82
C ALA A 689 2.85 -6.49 -34.81
N ASP A 690 3.14 -6.46 -36.12
CA ASP A 690 2.28 -7.05 -37.17
C ASP A 690 2.50 -8.57 -37.37
N GLY A 691 3.50 -9.13 -36.69
CA GLY A 691 3.88 -10.54 -36.73
C GLY A 691 4.96 -10.87 -37.76
N THR A 692 5.53 -9.87 -38.44
CA THR A 692 6.62 -10.03 -39.40
C THR A 692 7.81 -9.10 -39.11
N VAL A 693 9.02 -9.52 -39.49
CA VAL A 693 10.22 -8.67 -39.47
C VAL A 693 10.51 -8.26 -40.90
N GLY A 694 10.24 -7.00 -41.23
CA GLY A 694 10.46 -6.47 -42.58
C GLY A 694 9.16 -6.21 -43.35
N PRO A 695 9.23 -5.55 -44.53
CA PRO A 695 8.04 -5.18 -45.29
C PRO A 695 7.13 -6.36 -45.65
N LYS A 696 5.89 -6.30 -45.19
CA LYS A 696 4.87 -7.32 -45.45
C LYS A 696 4.58 -7.45 -46.95
N VAL A 697 4.92 -8.60 -47.52
CA VAL A 697 4.76 -8.88 -48.95
C VAL A 697 3.37 -9.46 -49.25
N THR A 698 2.62 -8.83 -50.16
CA THR A 698 1.40 -9.36 -50.75
C THR A 698 1.57 -9.44 -52.27
N ALA A 699 1.46 -10.64 -52.83
CA ALA A 699 1.43 -10.82 -54.29
C ALA A 699 0.06 -10.37 -54.82
N ILE A 700 0.06 -9.45 -55.78
CA ILE A 700 -1.16 -9.00 -56.48
C ILE A 700 -1.32 -9.85 -57.75
N GLU A 701 -0.22 -10.01 -58.48
CA GLU A 701 -0.18 -10.71 -59.76
C GLU A 701 1.23 -11.29 -59.97
N VAL A 702 1.31 -12.49 -60.55
CA VAL A 702 2.50 -13.37 -60.61
C VAL A 702 2.51 -14.23 -61.87
N LEU A 703 1.95 -13.71 -62.96
CA LEU A 703 1.85 -14.36 -64.26
C LEU A 703 2.80 -13.66 -65.25
N GLY A 704 3.03 -14.32 -66.39
CA GLY A 704 3.91 -13.82 -67.44
C GLY A 704 5.33 -13.44 -66.98
N THR A 705 5.75 -12.18 -67.15
CA THR A 705 7.17 -11.78 -67.03
C THR A 705 7.53 -10.93 -65.82
N VAL A 706 6.52 -10.39 -65.11
CA VAL A 706 6.71 -9.48 -63.97
C VAL A 706 5.75 -9.88 -62.85
N ASP A 707 6.26 -9.99 -61.63
CA ASP A 707 5.39 -10.09 -60.47
C ASP A 707 5.09 -8.68 -59.93
N LEU A 708 3.81 -8.29 -59.94
CA LEU A 708 3.35 -7.12 -59.20
C LEU A 708 3.14 -7.49 -57.73
N LYS A 709 3.96 -6.94 -56.82
CA LYS A 709 3.85 -7.17 -55.37
C LYS A 709 3.65 -5.85 -54.63
N GLN A 710 2.74 -5.87 -53.66
CA GLN A 710 2.66 -4.85 -52.61
C GLN A 710 3.64 -5.21 -51.49
N LEU A 711 4.50 -4.28 -51.11
CA LEU A 711 5.37 -4.37 -49.94
C LEU A 711 4.98 -3.24 -48.98
N ALA A 712 4.47 -3.63 -47.81
CA ALA A 712 3.85 -2.72 -46.85
C ALA A 712 2.74 -1.87 -47.52
N ASP A 713 2.92 -0.56 -47.62
CA ASP A 713 2.03 0.38 -48.29
C ASP A 713 2.44 0.75 -49.73
N THR A 714 3.49 0.15 -50.33
CA THR A 714 3.97 0.51 -51.68
C THR A 714 3.94 -0.66 -52.67
N TYR A 715 4.05 -0.38 -53.97
CA TYR A 715 4.07 -1.42 -55.02
C TYR A 715 5.44 -1.55 -55.71
N PHE A 716 5.81 -2.78 -56.05
CA PHE A 716 7.04 -3.16 -56.75
C PHE A 716 6.74 -4.01 -57.99
N LEU A 717 7.57 -3.82 -59.02
CA LEU A 717 7.51 -4.51 -60.31
C LEU A 717 8.73 -5.44 -60.41
N TYR A 718 8.63 -6.66 -59.87
CA TYR A 718 9.77 -7.58 -59.86
C TYR A 718 9.82 -8.42 -61.13
N ASP A 719 11.03 -8.73 -61.63
CA ASP A 719 11.19 -9.77 -62.64
C ASP A 719 10.64 -11.10 -62.09
N HIS A 720 9.82 -11.80 -62.87
CA HIS A 720 9.02 -12.94 -62.41
C HIS A 720 9.82 -13.98 -61.59
N GLY A 721 9.30 -14.34 -60.42
CA GLY A 721 9.94 -15.31 -59.52
C GLY A 721 11.15 -14.77 -58.75
N THR A 722 11.45 -13.46 -58.83
CA THR A 722 12.57 -12.82 -58.13
C THR A 722 12.12 -11.75 -57.13
N THR A 723 13.09 -11.08 -56.50
CA THR A 723 12.93 -9.84 -55.71
C THR A 723 13.67 -8.67 -56.37
N THR A 724 13.98 -8.77 -57.66
CA THR A 724 14.77 -7.79 -58.42
C THR A 724 13.85 -6.98 -59.33
N GLY A 725 13.81 -5.67 -59.16
CA GLY A 725 12.97 -4.79 -59.98
C GLY A 725 12.66 -3.45 -59.30
N PRO A 726 12.14 -2.46 -60.04
CA PRO A 726 11.88 -1.13 -59.50
C PRO A 726 10.62 -1.08 -58.62
N GLN A 727 10.63 -0.14 -57.67
CA GLN A 727 9.42 0.34 -57.01
C GLN A 727 8.62 1.21 -57.99
N LEU A 728 7.30 1.04 -58.02
CA LEU A 728 6.41 1.89 -58.81
C LEU A 728 6.36 3.30 -58.21
N LYS A 729 6.52 4.33 -59.05
CA LYS A 729 6.64 5.73 -58.63
C LYS A 729 5.81 6.65 -59.50
N MET A 730 5.31 7.74 -58.92
CA MET A 730 4.71 8.86 -59.64
C MET A 730 5.37 10.16 -59.18
N SER A 731 5.81 10.99 -60.12
CA SER A 731 6.56 12.24 -59.84
C SER A 731 7.79 12.06 -58.93
N GLY A 732 8.43 10.88 -58.98
CA GLY A 732 9.61 10.51 -58.19
C GLY A 732 9.32 9.95 -56.78
N ALA A 733 8.08 10.06 -56.28
CA ALA A 733 7.66 9.45 -55.02
C ALA A 733 7.11 8.03 -55.26
N ALA A 734 7.24 7.13 -54.28
CA ALA A 734 6.64 5.80 -54.34
C ALA A 734 5.11 5.90 -54.46
N VAL A 735 4.51 5.02 -55.26
CA VAL A 735 3.06 4.88 -55.31
C VAL A 735 2.59 4.08 -54.12
N THR A 736 1.63 4.63 -53.36
CA THR A 736 1.11 4.00 -52.15
C THR A 736 -0.30 3.43 -52.31
N VAL A 737 -0.63 2.45 -51.46
CA VAL A 737 -1.95 1.83 -51.37
C VAL A 737 -2.98 2.87 -50.97
N GLY A 738 -4.07 2.97 -51.73
CA GLY A 738 -5.14 3.96 -51.52
C GLY A 738 -4.81 5.38 -52.00
N GLN A 739 -3.64 5.63 -52.61
CA GLN A 739 -3.29 6.95 -53.18
C GLN A 739 -4.28 7.44 -54.24
N PHE A 740 -4.94 6.51 -54.95
CA PHE A 740 -5.85 6.78 -56.06
C PHE A 740 -7.27 6.28 -55.76
N ASP A 741 -7.77 6.60 -54.56
CA ASP A 741 -9.11 6.24 -54.08
C ASP A 741 -9.41 4.73 -54.21
N THR A 742 -10.33 4.34 -55.11
CA THR A 742 -10.73 2.93 -55.31
C THR A 742 -10.01 2.23 -56.46
N TRP A 743 -9.07 2.90 -57.13
CA TRP A 743 -8.26 2.27 -58.18
C TRP A 743 -7.26 1.28 -57.58
N VAL A 744 -7.38 0.02 -58.00
CA VAL A 744 -6.46 -1.06 -57.61
C VAL A 744 -5.72 -1.58 -58.84
N PRO A 745 -4.42 -1.88 -58.74
CA PRO A 745 -3.70 -2.49 -59.85
C PRO A 745 -4.04 -3.99 -59.91
N LEU A 746 -4.18 -4.53 -61.13
CA LEU A 746 -4.54 -5.94 -61.38
C LEU A 746 -3.37 -6.77 -61.90
N GLY A 747 -2.30 -6.12 -62.35
CA GLY A 747 -1.12 -6.77 -62.89
C GLY A 747 -0.20 -5.77 -63.58
N ALA A 748 1.03 -6.20 -63.83
CA ALA A 748 2.03 -5.42 -64.55
C ALA A 748 2.90 -6.32 -65.43
N GLU A 749 3.31 -5.83 -66.59
CA GLU A 749 4.12 -6.60 -67.53
C GLU A 749 5.22 -5.78 -68.18
N LYS A 750 6.30 -6.47 -68.54
CA LYS A 750 7.47 -5.86 -69.17
C LYS A 750 7.20 -5.56 -70.64
N THR A 751 7.68 -4.40 -71.07
CA THR A 751 7.70 -3.98 -72.48
C THR A 751 9.14 -3.65 -72.88
N GLY A 752 9.38 -3.44 -74.19
CA GLY A 752 10.73 -3.14 -74.69
C GLY A 752 11.40 -1.88 -74.09
N ASN A 753 10.64 -0.96 -73.47
CA ASN A 753 11.14 0.30 -72.93
C ASN A 753 10.78 0.54 -71.44
N GLY A 754 10.17 -0.43 -70.75
CA GLY A 754 9.63 -0.22 -69.40
C GLY A 754 8.54 -1.23 -69.06
N TYR A 755 7.44 -0.78 -68.46
CA TYR A 755 6.31 -1.62 -68.03
C TYR A 755 4.96 -1.04 -68.43
N LEU A 756 3.97 -1.92 -68.57
CA LEU A 756 2.55 -1.55 -68.53
C LEU A 756 1.95 -2.07 -67.22
N ALA A 757 1.08 -1.29 -66.58
CA ALA A 757 0.28 -1.76 -65.43
C ALA A 757 -1.20 -1.50 -65.68
N VAL A 758 -2.04 -2.52 -65.48
CA VAL A 758 -3.50 -2.39 -65.64
C VAL A 758 -4.11 -2.09 -64.29
N TRP A 759 -4.90 -1.02 -64.22
CA TRP A 759 -5.64 -0.60 -63.04
C TRP A 759 -7.13 -0.73 -63.28
N LYS A 760 -7.87 -1.13 -62.24
CA LYS A 760 -9.33 -1.23 -62.23
C LYS A 760 -9.91 -0.37 -61.12
N HIS A 761 -10.96 0.39 -61.43
CA HIS A 761 -11.76 1.07 -60.43
C HIS A 761 -12.58 0.04 -59.63
N GLY A 762 -12.45 0.03 -58.30
CA GLY A 762 -12.97 -1.04 -57.44
C GLY A 762 -14.46 -1.33 -57.65
N ALA A 763 -15.28 -0.27 -57.68
CA ALA A 763 -16.75 -0.37 -57.75
C ALA A 763 -17.36 -0.24 -59.16
N ALA A 764 -16.56 0.04 -60.20
CA ALA A 764 -17.05 0.24 -61.57
C ALA A 764 -16.48 -0.80 -62.55
N ASP A 765 -17.14 -0.98 -63.70
CA ASP A 765 -16.53 -1.60 -64.88
C ASP A 765 -15.73 -0.51 -65.62
N GLU A 766 -14.60 -0.12 -65.04
CA GLU A 766 -13.74 0.94 -65.53
C GLU A 766 -12.28 0.60 -65.26
N TYR A 767 -11.46 0.68 -66.31
CA TYR A 767 -10.07 0.26 -66.34
C TYR A 767 -9.22 1.34 -67.01
N THR A 768 -7.97 1.48 -66.58
CA THR A 768 -6.95 2.32 -67.24
C THR A 768 -5.62 1.58 -67.30
N VAL A 769 -4.80 1.89 -68.29
CA VAL A 769 -3.50 1.27 -68.53
C VAL A 769 -2.43 2.33 -68.35
N TRP A 770 -1.53 2.10 -67.40
CA TRP A 770 -0.39 2.96 -67.13
C TRP A 770 0.82 2.53 -67.95
N THR A 771 1.52 3.50 -68.54
CA THR A 771 2.85 3.30 -69.13
C THR A 771 3.90 3.81 -68.15
N ILE A 772 4.89 2.97 -67.87
CA ILE A 772 5.90 3.15 -66.81
C ILE A 772 7.28 2.94 -67.44
N ASP A 773 8.29 3.72 -67.04
CA ASP A 773 9.67 3.55 -67.52
C ASP A 773 10.38 2.34 -66.87
N SER A 774 11.59 2.02 -67.36
CA SER A 774 12.39 0.91 -66.82
C SER A 774 12.86 1.10 -65.37
N ALA A 775 12.78 2.31 -64.83
CA ALA A 775 13.12 2.66 -63.44
C ALA A 775 11.88 2.72 -62.51
N GLY A 776 10.69 2.37 -63.03
CA GLY A 776 9.43 2.32 -62.29
C GLY A 776 8.67 3.65 -62.23
N ASN A 777 9.09 4.69 -62.95
CA ASN A 777 8.38 5.97 -62.95
C ASN A 777 7.21 5.95 -63.95
N TRP A 778 6.04 6.39 -63.50
CA TRP A 778 4.88 6.65 -64.34
C TRP A 778 5.20 7.70 -65.42
N LEU A 779 4.81 7.40 -66.67
CA LEU A 779 4.97 8.27 -67.83
C LEU A 779 3.63 8.82 -68.34
N SER A 780 2.62 7.96 -68.43
CA SER A 780 1.29 8.29 -68.96
C SER A 780 0.24 7.25 -68.56
N GLN A 781 -1.04 7.56 -68.79
CA GLN A 781 -2.15 6.62 -68.65
C GLN A 781 -3.09 6.69 -69.86
N SER A 782 -3.79 5.59 -70.15
CA SER A 782 -4.88 5.58 -71.12
C SER A 782 -6.09 6.37 -70.62
N ALA A 783 -7.03 6.66 -71.52
CA ALA A 783 -8.38 6.99 -71.10
C ALA A 783 -9.00 5.82 -70.32
N SER A 784 -9.92 6.14 -69.40
CA SER A 784 -10.76 5.13 -68.75
C SER A 784 -11.67 4.44 -69.75
N VAL A 785 -11.71 3.10 -69.71
CA VAL A 785 -12.52 2.27 -70.60
C VAL A 785 -13.19 1.12 -69.84
N PRO A 786 -14.37 0.62 -70.28
CA PRO A 786 -14.95 -0.60 -69.72
C PRO A 786 -14.07 -1.84 -69.93
N GLY A 787 -14.19 -2.85 -69.07
CA GLY A 787 -13.41 -4.09 -69.18
C GLY A 787 -13.71 -4.87 -70.46
N SER A 788 -14.93 -4.72 -71.00
CA SER A 788 -15.34 -5.25 -72.30
C SER A 788 -14.76 -4.51 -73.51
N SER A 789 -13.95 -3.47 -73.31
CA SER A 789 -13.30 -2.74 -74.39
C SER A 789 -12.20 -3.58 -75.05
N ALA A 790 -12.04 -3.37 -76.36
CA ALA A 790 -10.94 -3.99 -77.10
C ALA A 790 -9.56 -3.52 -76.63
N GLU A 791 -9.47 -2.36 -75.97
CA GLU A 791 -8.25 -1.84 -75.35
C GLU A 791 -7.74 -2.81 -74.27
N ILE A 792 -8.59 -3.19 -73.31
CA ILE A 792 -8.24 -4.13 -72.24
C ILE A 792 -8.08 -5.56 -72.77
N GLN A 793 -9.00 -6.03 -73.62
CA GLN A 793 -8.95 -7.38 -74.19
C GLN A 793 -7.69 -7.64 -75.02
N SER A 794 -7.16 -6.61 -75.70
CA SER A 794 -5.92 -6.73 -76.48
C SER A 794 -4.66 -6.96 -75.63
N LEU A 795 -4.71 -6.69 -74.32
CA LEU A 795 -3.59 -6.87 -73.40
C LEU A 795 -3.57 -8.24 -72.72
N GLU A 796 -4.71 -8.94 -72.65
CA GLU A 796 -4.85 -10.23 -71.94
C GLU A 796 -3.79 -11.29 -72.30
N PRO A 797 -3.37 -11.47 -73.59
CA PRO A 797 -2.33 -12.44 -73.95
C PRO A 797 -0.93 -12.00 -73.53
N GLY A 798 -0.72 -10.70 -73.31
CA GLY A 798 0.54 -10.16 -72.83
C GLY A 798 0.73 -10.40 -71.34
N PHE A 799 -0.33 -10.15 -70.57
CA PHE A 799 -0.41 -10.37 -69.11
C PHE A 799 -0.72 -11.82 -68.73
N ASN A 800 -0.85 -12.72 -69.72
CA ASN A 800 -1.21 -14.13 -69.54
C ASN A 800 -2.43 -14.38 -68.63
N GLN A 801 -3.35 -13.42 -68.54
CA GLN A 801 -4.50 -13.46 -67.64
C GLN A 801 -5.75 -12.80 -68.23
N ASN A 802 -6.92 -13.26 -67.78
CA ASN A 802 -8.19 -12.60 -68.10
C ASN A 802 -8.35 -11.34 -67.23
N LEU A 803 -7.97 -10.18 -67.78
CA LEU A 803 -7.95 -8.89 -67.09
C LEU A 803 -9.34 -8.37 -66.69
N ASN A 804 -10.38 -8.66 -67.48
CA ASN A 804 -11.75 -8.18 -67.23
C ASN A 804 -12.65 -9.22 -66.54
N GLY A 805 -12.20 -10.46 -66.40
CA GLY A 805 -12.94 -11.58 -65.81
C GLY A 805 -14.06 -12.14 -66.71
N VAL A 806 -14.18 -11.69 -67.96
CA VAL A 806 -15.24 -12.09 -68.90
C VAL A 806 -14.66 -13.07 -69.92
N GLY A 807 -15.19 -14.31 -69.95
CA GLY A 807 -14.72 -15.33 -70.88
C GLY A 807 -13.33 -15.88 -70.52
N GLY A 808 -12.42 -15.94 -71.49
CA GLY A 808 -11.03 -16.35 -71.32
C GLY A 808 -10.11 -15.46 -72.15
N ILE A 809 -8.79 -15.63 -71.99
CA ILE A 809 -7.77 -14.80 -72.65
C ILE A 809 -8.04 -14.69 -74.16
N THR A 810 -8.23 -13.46 -74.64
CA THR A 810 -8.62 -13.16 -76.02
C THR A 810 -7.54 -13.62 -77.00
N ALA A 811 -7.91 -14.49 -77.96
CA ALA A 811 -6.94 -15.05 -78.90
C ALA A 811 -6.26 -14.00 -79.79
N ARG A 812 -4.93 -14.13 -79.94
CA ARG A 812 -4.10 -13.34 -80.86
C ARG A 812 -4.04 -14.00 -82.24
N ALA A 813 -4.37 -13.26 -83.29
CA ALA A 813 -4.20 -13.67 -84.68
C ALA A 813 -3.03 -12.90 -85.31
N VAL A 814 -1.94 -13.57 -85.64
CA VAL A 814 -0.80 -12.96 -86.35
C VAL A 814 -1.19 -12.72 -87.81
N ILE A 815 -0.96 -11.50 -88.30
CA ILE A 815 -1.09 -11.14 -89.73
C ILE A 815 0.27 -11.34 -90.41
N GLU A 816 1.33 -10.87 -89.75
CA GLU A 816 2.67 -10.78 -90.31
C GLU A 816 3.70 -10.75 -89.17
N SER A 817 4.90 -11.32 -89.37
CA SER A 817 5.91 -11.51 -88.32
C SER A 817 7.35 -11.61 -88.84
N PHE A 818 7.62 -11.00 -90.00
CA PHE A 818 8.96 -10.77 -90.51
C PHE A 818 9.54 -9.51 -89.85
N GLY A 819 10.84 -9.26 -90.04
CA GLY A 819 11.49 -8.10 -89.42
C GLY A 819 11.45 -8.05 -87.89
N SER A 820 11.44 -6.84 -87.34
CA SER A 820 11.48 -6.57 -85.90
C SER A 820 10.10 -6.37 -85.25
N THR A 821 9.03 -6.28 -86.05
CA THR A 821 7.65 -6.09 -85.56
C THR A 821 6.73 -7.18 -86.08
N THR A 822 5.96 -7.79 -85.17
CA THR A 822 4.85 -8.69 -85.50
C THR A 822 3.53 -7.90 -85.51
N LEU A 823 2.97 -7.69 -86.70
CA LEU A 823 1.60 -7.20 -86.86
C LEU A 823 0.60 -8.31 -86.52
N ALA A 824 -0.26 -8.07 -85.53
CA ALA A 824 -1.30 -9.01 -85.12
C ALA A 824 -2.64 -8.31 -84.85
N THR A 825 -3.74 -9.05 -84.84
CA THR A 825 -5.03 -8.59 -84.31
C THR A 825 -5.41 -9.30 -83.02
N ILE A 826 -5.92 -8.52 -82.06
CA ILE A 826 -6.48 -9.01 -80.79
C ILE A 826 -7.71 -8.13 -80.51
N ALA A 827 -8.87 -8.72 -80.19
CA ALA A 827 -10.13 -7.99 -79.98
C ALA A 827 -10.53 -7.00 -81.12
N ASN A 828 -10.14 -7.29 -82.37
CA ASN A 828 -10.26 -6.41 -83.55
C ASN A 828 -9.36 -5.15 -83.56
N VAL A 829 -8.41 -5.02 -82.63
CA VAL A 829 -7.37 -3.98 -82.61
C VAL A 829 -6.09 -4.52 -83.24
N PHE A 830 -5.40 -3.70 -84.04
CA PHE A 830 -4.09 -4.05 -84.57
C PHE A 830 -2.98 -3.72 -83.57
N MET A 831 -2.12 -4.70 -83.29
CA MET A 831 -1.01 -4.64 -82.35
C MET A 831 0.31 -4.59 -83.13
N LEU A 832 1.20 -3.67 -82.73
CA LEU A 832 2.55 -3.49 -83.27
C LEU A 832 3.58 -4.04 -82.29
N SER A 833 3.55 -5.36 -82.04
CA SER A 833 4.41 -5.99 -81.04
C SER A 833 5.83 -6.19 -81.57
N PRO A 834 6.90 -6.01 -80.77
CA PRO A 834 8.22 -6.53 -81.13
C PRO A 834 8.17 -8.03 -81.44
N THR A 835 8.96 -8.51 -82.41
CA THR A 835 8.93 -9.93 -82.81
C THR A 835 9.21 -10.86 -81.62
N GLY A 836 8.30 -11.82 -81.39
CA GLY A 836 8.30 -12.72 -80.24
C GLY A 836 7.52 -12.23 -79.00
N SER A 837 7.15 -10.94 -78.93
CA SER A 837 6.29 -10.38 -77.87
C SER A 837 4.80 -10.47 -78.24
N ALA A 838 3.92 -10.55 -77.24
CA ALA A 838 2.49 -10.30 -77.39
C ALA A 838 2.11 -8.84 -77.04
N LEU A 839 2.93 -8.14 -76.26
CA LEU A 839 2.76 -6.73 -75.93
C LEU A 839 3.44 -5.82 -76.94
N GLY A 840 2.78 -4.71 -77.26
CA GLY A 840 3.27 -3.62 -78.11
C GLY A 840 2.22 -2.52 -78.24
N PRO A 841 2.56 -1.39 -78.89
CA PRO A 841 1.60 -0.33 -79.11
C PRO A 841 0.40 -0.78 -79.94
N GLN A 842 -0.78 -0.28 -79.58
CA GLN A 842 -2.00 -0.44 -80.35
C GLN A 842 -1.99 0.60 -81.47
N LEU A 843 -2.31 0.20 -82.70
CA LEU A 843 -2.46 1.14 -83.81
C LEU A 843 -3.63 2.09 -83.55
N ARG A 844 -3.40 3.40 -83.72
CA ARG A 844 -4.36 4.47 -83.43
C ARG A 844 -4.44 5.47 -84.56
N LEU A 845 -5.62 6.03 -84.79
CA LEU A 845 -5.87 7.14 -85.73
C LEU A 845 -6.56 8.27 -84.97
N SER A 846 -5.97 9.46 -84.97
CA SER A 846 -6.43 10.61 -84.17
C SER A 846 -6.60 10.30 -82.67
N GLY A 847 -5.74 9.42 -82.12
CA GLY A 847 -5.74 8.97 -80.72
C GLY A 847 -6.72 7.82 -80.38
N ALA A 848 -7.72 7.56 -81.23
CA ALA A 848 -8.64 6.44 -81.06
C ALA A 848 -8.05 5.14 -81.64
N LEU A 849 -8.40 4.00 -81.04
CA LEU A 849 -8.00 2.67 -81.54
C LEU A 849 -8.43 2.48 -83.00
N TYR A 850 -7.49 2.02 -83.82
CA TYR A 850 -7.79 1.65 -85.20
C TYR A 850 -8.18 0.17 -85.26
N THR A 851 -9.39 -0.11 -85.77
CA THR A 851 -10.02 -1.42 -85.71
C THR A 851 -10.25 -2.05 -87.08
N VAL A 852 -10.36 -3.38 -87.12
CA VAL A 852 -10.60 -4.15 -88.35
C VAL A 852 -11.86 -3.65 -89.07
N GLY A 853 -11.71 -3.26 -90.34
CA GLY A 853 -12.80 -2.78 -91.20
C GLY A 853 -13.06 -1.27 -91.19
N GLN A 854 -12.35 -0.49 -90.36
CA GLN A 854 -12.62 0.94 -90.15
C GLN A 854 -12.46 1.84 -91.40
N ASN A 855 -11.66 1.45 -92.40
CA ASN A 855 -11.45 2.20 -93.64
C ASN A 855 -11.77 1.39 -94.92
N GLY A 856 -12.82 0.55 -94.85
CA GLY A 856 -13.36 -0.16 -96.01
C GLY A 856 -12.40 -1.20 -96.58
N ALA A 857 -11.91 -0.96 -97.80
CA ALA A 857 -11.13 -1.95 -98.55
C ALA A 857 -9.63 -2.01 -98.16
N TRP A 858 -9.14 -1.10 -97.31
CA TRP A 858 -7.73 -1.08 -96.91
C TRP A 858 -7.46 -1.99 -95.71
N THR A 859 -6.56 -2.96 -95.90
CA THR A 859 -6.13 -3.93 -94.88
C THR A 859 -4.62 -3.78 -94.64
N PRO A 860 -4.13 -3.74 -93.39
CA PRO A 860 -2.70 -3.72 -93.13
C PRO A 860 -2.11 -5.12 -93.36
N ILE A 861 -0.93 -5.17 -93.96
CA ILE A 861 -0.27 -6.41 -94.43
C ILE A 861 1.15 -6.59 -93.90
N ALA A 862 1.76 -5.55 -93.33
CA ALA A 862 3.05 -5.61 -92.65
C ALA A 862 3.20 -4.46 -91.65
N ALA A 863 4.01 -4.63 -90.62
CA ALA A 863 4.50 -3.55 -89.75
C ALA A 863 6.02 -3.68 -89.54
N GLU A 864 6.75 -2.56 -89.45
CA GLU A 864 8.15 -2.58 -89.08
C GLU A 864 8.53 -1.35 -88.24
N LYS A 865 9.39 -1.54 -87.24
CA LYS A 865 9.80 -0.48 -86.32
C LYS A 865 10.81 0.46 -86.98
N THR A 866 10.60 1.76 -86.83
CA THR A 866 11.55 2.81 -87.25
C THR A 866 12.23 3.45 -86.04
N GLY A 867 13.19 4.35 -86.28
CA GLY A 867 13.93 5.01 -85.21
C GLY A 867 13.08 5.87 -84.24
N SER A 868 11.85 6.22 -84.61
CA SER A 868 10.95 7.07 -83.80
C SER A 868 9.50 6.55 -83.73
N GLY A 869 9.20 5.40 -84.31
CA GLY A 869 7.83 4.91 -84.46
C GLY A 869 7.74 3.59 -85.22
N TYR A 870 6.69 3.42 -86.02
CA TYR A 870 6.49 2.26 -86.87
C TYR A 870 6.08 2.71 -88.28
N GLN A 871 6.41 1.90 -89.27
CA GLN A 871 5.78 1.92 -90.57
C GLN A 871 4.80 0.76 -90.67
N VAL A 872 3.62 0.99 -91.26
CA VAL A 872 2.60 -0.04 -91.46
C VAL A 872 2.17 -0.02 -92.93
N ALA A 873 2.38 -1.12 -93.64
CA ALA A 873 2.01 -1.25 -95.04
C ALA A 873 0.56 -1.70 -95.17
N TRP A 874 -0.18 -1.09 -96.11
CA TRP A 874 -1.59 -1.34 -96.38
C TRP A 874 -1.79 -1.74 -97.83
N LYS A 875 -2.70 -2.69 -98.04
CA LYS A 875 -3.15 -3.14 -99.35
C LYS A 875 -4.64 -2.88 -99.52
N ASN A 876 -5.03 -2.37 -100.68
CA ASN A 876 -6.43 -2.27 -101.08
C ASN A 876 -6.92 -3.67 -101.53
N GLY A 877 -8.03 -4.13 -100.98
CA GLY A 877 -8.66 -5.40 -101.35
C GLY A 877 -9.32 -5.39 -102.73
N GLY A 878 -9.68 -4.20 -103.24
CA GLY A 878 -10.37 -4.02 -104.53
C GLY A 878 -9.50 -3.56 -105.70
N ALA A 879 -8.22 -3.26 -105.47
CA ALA A 879 -7.29 -2.78 -106.50
C ALA A 879 -5.84 -3.17 -106.17
N ASP A 880 -4.96 -3.21 -107.17
CA ASP A 880 -3.52 -3.38 -106.97
C ASP A 880 -2.89 -2.05 -106.50
N GLN A 881 -3.26 -1.65 -105.28
CA GLN A 881 -2.95 -0.36 -104.68
C GLN A 881 -2.46 -0.54 -103.24
N TYR A 882 -1.41 0.18 -102.90
CA TYR A 882 -0.71 0.10 -101.62
C TYR A 882 -0.42 1.49 -101.08
N LEU A 883 -0.29 1.61 -99.76
CA LEU A 883 0.24 2.80 -99.10
C LEU A 883 0.95 2.39 -97.81
N VAL A 884 1.84 3.24 -97.31
CA VAL A 884 2.49 3.04 -96.01
C VAL A 884 2.05 4.17 -95.07
N TRP A 885 1.72 3.82 -93.83
CA TRP A 885 1.51 4.76 -92.73
C TRP A 885 2.78 4.86 -91.91
N ASP A 886 3.13 6.09 -91.51
CA ASP A 886 4.11 6.32 -90.44
C ASP A 886 3.33 6.62 -89.14
N THR A 887 3.75 5.99 -88.04
CA THR A 887 3.22 6.25 -86.70
C THR A 887 4.29 6.84 -85.78
N ASP A 888 3.88 7.37 -84.64
CA ASP A 888 4.78 7.57 -83.49
C ASP A 888 5.12 6.23 -82.81
N GLY A 889 5.99 6.28 -81.79
CA GLY A 889 6.36 5.13 -80.95
C GLY A 889 5.23 4.54 -80.12
N SER A 890 4.08 5.21 -80.05
CA SER A 890 2.87 4.78 -79.35
C SER A 890 1.79 4.24 -80.31
N GLY A 891 2.11 4.09 -81.60
CA GLY A 891 1.20 3.57 -82.63
C GLY A 891 0.19 4.59 -83.17
N ASN A 892 0.28 5.87 -82.81
CA ASN A 892 -0.58 6.90 -83.38
C ASN A 892 -0.12 7.28 -84.79
N TRP A 893 -1.05 7.25 -85.75
CA TRP A 893 -0.83 7.73 -87.10
C TRP A 893 -0.35 9.18 -87.17
N LEU A 894 0.72 9.41 -87.94
CA LEU A 894 1.31 10.74 -88.20
C LEU A 894 1.15 11.16 -89.66
N SER A 895 1.45 10.26 -90.59
CA SER A 895 1.46 10.51 -92.03
C SER A 895 1.18 9.25 -92.84
N GLN A 896 0.91 9.41 -94.13
CA GLN A 896 0.89 8.31 -95.08
C GLN A 896 1.54 8.70 -96.41
N THR A 897 2.04 7.72 -97.15
CA THR A 897 2.49 7.89 -98.53
C THR A 897 1.33 8.22 -99.47
N ALA A 898 1.65 8.66 -100.70
CA ALA A 898 0.71 8.56 -101.80
C ALA A 898 0.33 7.08 -102.06
N VAL A 899 -0.80 6.86 -102.74
CA VAL A 899 -1.20 5.52 -103.20
C VAL A 899 -0.27 5.07 -104.32
N MET A 900 0.41 3.95 -104.08
CA MET A 900 1.35 3.28 -105.00
C MET A 900 0.64 2.13 -105.72
N ALA A 901 1.03 1.83 -106.96
CA ALA A 901 0.62 0.60 -107.64
C ALA A 901 1.55 -0.57 -107.25
N GLY A 902 1.08 -1.82 -107.33
CA GLY A 902 1.89 -2.97 -106.90
C GLY A 902 3.22 -3.10 -107.62
N ALA A 903 3.27 -2.75 -108.91
CA ALA A 903 4.50 -2.79 -109.70
C ALA A 903 5.44 -1.59 -109.50
N SER A 904 5.13 -0.61 -108.63
CA SER A 904 5.86 0.66 -108.57
C SER A 904 7.24 0.52 -107.88
N PRO A 905 8.27 1.29 -108.32
CA PRO A 905 9.58 1.28 -107.67
C PRO A 905 9.55 1.70 -106.19
N GLU A 906 8.60 2.55 -105.82
CA GLU A 906 8.42 3.05 -104.46
C GLU A 906 7.97 1.94 -103.52
N LEU A 907 7.00 1.10 -103.92
CA LEU A 907 6.59 -0.06 -103.12
C LEU A 907 7.74 -1.07 -102.96
N LYS A 908 8.52 -1.29 -104.03
CA LYS A 908 9.70 -2.17 -104.03
C LYS A 908 10.82 -1.68 -103.11
N ALA A 909 10.91 -0.38 -102.85
CA ALA A 909 11.82 0.14 -101.83
C ALA A 909 11.33 -0.22 -100.41
N PHE A 910 10.01 -0.18 -100.16
CA PHE A 910 9.44 -0.59 -98.89
C PHE A 910 9.53 -2.11 -98.65
N GLU A 911 9.42 -2.95 -99.67
CA GLU A 911 9.62 -4.42 -99.56
C GLU A 911 10.94 -4.77 -98.84
N ILE A 912 12.01 -4.01 -99.11
CA ILE A 912 13.31 -4.18 -98.45
C ILE A 912 13.24 -3.79 -96.96
N THR A 913 12.59 -2.67 -96.64
CA THR A 913 12.41 -2.19 -95.25
C THR A 913 11.58 -3.16 -94.41
N PHE A 914 10.45 -3.63 -94.94
CA PHE A 914 9.58 -4.62 -94.29
C PHE A 914 10.13 -6.06 -94.41
N GLN A 915 11.25 -6.26 -95.13
CA GLN A 915 11.89 -7.57 -95.36
C GLN A 915 10.95 -8.63 -95.95
N GLN A 916 9.95 -8.22 -96.74
CA GLN A 916 8.97 -9.11 -97.35
C GLN A 916 8.43 -8.61 -98.70
N ASP A 917 7.91 -9.56 -99.48
CA ASP A 917 7.26 -9.34 -100.77
C ASP A 917 5.81 -8.84 -100.58
N LEU A 918 5.66 -7.51 -100.46
CA LEU A 918 4.38 -6.83 -100.16
C LEU A 918 3.31 -7.00 -101.25
N ASN A 919 3.72 -7.16 -102.51
CA ASN A 919 2.81 -7.29 -103.66
C ASN A 919 2.63 -8.75 -104.14
N LEU A 920 3.36 -9.71 -103.55
CA LEU A 920 3.39 -11.12 -103.92
C LEU A 920 3.91 -11.37 -105.35
N SER A 921 4.90 -10.59 -105.80
CA SER A 921 5.52 -10.71 -107.13
C SER A 921 6.55 -11.84 -107.25
N GLY A 922 6.92 -12.46 -106.14
CA GLY A 922 7.94 -13.51 -106.03
C GLY A 922 9.36 -13.01 -105.76
N ALA A 923 9.53 -11.71 -105.48
CA ALA A 923 10.84 -11.10 -105.19
C ALA A 923 10.70 -9.90 -104.25
N ILE A 924 11.69 -9.72 -103.38
CA ILE A 924 11.82 -8.54 -102.51
C ILE A 924 12.67 -7.50 -103.25
N GLY A 925 12.08 -6.36 -103.61
CA GLY A 925 12.77 -5.24 -104.23
C GLY A 925 13.00 -5.37 -105.74
N THR A 926 14.08 -4.75 -106.23
CA THR A 926 14.45 -4.77 -107.65
C THR A 926 15.43 -5.91 -107.96
N SER A 927 14.95 -6.91 -108.70
CA SER A 927 15.74 -8.01 -109.25
C SER A 927 17.04 -7.53 -109.92
N LEU A 928 18.19 -7.88 -109.33
CA LEU A 928 19.50 -7.67 -109.93
C LEU A 928 19.73 -8.72 -111.03
N MET A 929 19.88 -8.25 -112.27
CA MET A 929 20.24 -9.12 -113.40
C MET A 929 21.66 -9.69 -113.23
N ALA A 930 21.83 -10.96 -113.59
CA ALA A 930 23.13 -11.61 -113.67
C ALA A 930 23.92 -11.19 -114.93
N PRO A 931 25.26 -11.10 -114.86
CA PRO A 931 26.14 -11.19 -116.02
C PRO A 931 26.71 -12.62 -116.20
N SER A 932 27.35 -12.84 -117.35
CA SER A 932 27.62 -14.14 -117.97
C SER A 932 29.04 -14.68 -117.77
N SER A 933 29.16 -16.02 -117.88
CA SER A 933 30.28 -16.80 -118.45
C SER A 933 31.73 -16.32 -118.26
N ASP A 934 32.54 -17.11 -117.53
CA ASP A 934 33.60 -17.91 -118.18
C ASP A 934 34.19 -19.01 -117.25
N GLU A 935 34.69 -20.08 -117.89
CA GLU A 935 35.59 -21.19 -117.47
C GLU A 935 35.53 -21.75 -116.02
N LEU A 936 35.17 -23.02 -115.76
CA LEU A 936 35.78 -24.32 -116.16
C LEU A 936 37.16 -24.66 -115.53
N GLY A 937 37.10 -25.41 -114.40
CA GLY A 937 37.87 -26.66 -114.19
C GLY A 937 39.30 -26.56 -113.63
N ALA A 938 39.80 -27.48 -112.78
CA ALA A 938 39.21 -28.72 -112.23
C ALA A 938 39.93 -29.20 -110.95
N GLY A 939 39.19 -29.94 -110.08
CA GLY A 939 39.67 -31.03 -109.19
C GLY A 939 40.49 -30.64 -107.95
N SER A 940 40.17 -31.08 -106.71
CA SER A 940 39.34 -32.19 -106.21
C SER A 940 38.86 -31.92 -104.77
N GLY A 941 37.68 -32.39 -104.36
CA GLY A 941 37.16 -32.29 -102.97
C GLY A 941 37.26 -33.60 -102.17
N PRO A 942 36.51 -33.80 -101.06
CA PRO A 942 35.66 -32.87 -100.29
C PRO A 942 36.35 -32.45 -98.94
N ASP A 943 35.81 -31.68 -97.99
CA ASP A 943 34.43 -31.50 -97.51
C ASP A 943 34.27 -30.21 -96.64
N GLY A 944 33.03 -29.69 -96.50
CA GLY A 944 32.62 -28.81 -95.38
C GLY A 944 32.94 -27.29 -95.39
N SER A 945 31.92 -26.45 -95.69
CA SER A 945 31.64 -25.06 -95.21
C SER A 945 32.82 -24.20 -94.67
N GLY A 946 33.19 -23.02 -95.20
CA GLY A 946 32.35 -21.94 -95.75
C GLY A 946 31.65 -21.15 -94.62
N THR A 947 31.89 -19.85 -94.37
CA THR A 947 32.68 -18.81 -95.08
C THR A 947 33.18 -17.73 -94.10
N SER A 948 34.36 -17.15 -94.35
CA SER A 948 34.76 -15.81 -93.87
C SER A 948 34.03 -14.72 -94.71
N ASP A 949 33.84 -13.46 -94.31
CA ASP A 949 34.88 -12.52 -93.88
C ASP A 949 34.34 -11.17 -93.34
N MET A 950 35.24 -10.44 -92.65
CA MET A 950 35.31 -8.98 -92.34
C MET A 950 34.00 -8.16 -92.09
N ALA A 951 33.72 -7.68 -90.87
CA ALA A 951 34.44 -6.66 -90.06
C ALA A 951 34.24 -5.19 -90.48
N LEU A 952 33.63 -4.38 -89.60
CA LEU A 952 33.81 -2.92 -89.53
C LEU A 952 33.29 -2.32 -88.20
N LEU A 953 34.04 -1.35 -87.66
CA LEU A 953 33.75 -0.41 -86.56
C LEU A 953 33.62 -0.92 -85.09
N THR A 954 34.77 -0.91 -84.40
CA THR A 954 34.92 -0.81 -82.94
C THR A 954 34.73 0.63 -82.43
N ASN A 955 34.20 0.85 -81.21
CA ASN A 955 34.79 1.84 -80.28
C ASN A 955 34.28 1.83 -78.80
N TYR A 956 35.21 2.20 -77.90
CA TYR A 956 35.09 2.74 -76.52
C TYR A 956 34.95 1.85 -75.24
N MET A 957 36.11 1.65 -74.59
CA MET A 957 36.46 1.81 -73.13
C MET A 957 35.68 1.03 -72.02
N ALA A 958 36.28 0.10 -71.27
CA ALA A 958 37.27 0.20 -70.14
C ALA A 958 36.61 0.44 -68.75
N SER A 959 36.97 -0.21 -67.62
CA SER A 959 38.32 -0.48 -67.06
C SER A 959 38.31 -1.38 -65.79
N ALA A 960 39.49 -1.87 -65.35
CA ALA A 960 39.88 -2.25 -63.95
C ALA A 960 39.22 -3.47 -63.24
N PHE A 961 39.85 -4.28 -62.35
CA PHE A 961 41.26 -4.50 -61.92
C PHE A 961 41.42 -5.94 -61.29
N ALA A 962 42.58 -6.28 -60.71
CA ALA A 962 43.03 -7.65 -60.34
C ALA A 962 42.69 -8.18 -58.90
N ALA A 963 42.98 -9.47 -58.66
CA ALA A 963 42.78 -10.26 -57.41
C ALA A 963 43.90 -10.07 -56.33
N PRO A 964 43.87 -10.71 -55.13
CA PRO A 964 44.30 -12.12 -54.97
C PRO A 964 43.66 -12.95 -53.80
N ALA A 965 44.21 -14.15 -53.56
CA ALA A 965 43.73 -15.31 -52.80
C ALA A 965 43.98 -15.39 -51.27
N SER A 966 43.26 -16.32 -50.61
CA SER A 966 43.73 -17.29 -49.59
C SER A 966 42.59 -18.32 -49.30
N GLU A 967 42.72 -19.63 -49.52
CA GLU A 967 43.26 -20.65 -48.57
C GLU A 967 42.88 -20.38 -47.09
N GLY A 968 42.24 -21.25 -46.30
CA GLY A 968 41.73 -22.63 -46.44
C GLY A 968 41.36 -23.18 -45.03
N ALA A 969 40.89 -24.41 -44.79
CA ALA A 969 40.30 -25.48 -45.60
C ALA A 969 39.89 -26.66 -44.65
N GLY A 970 38.85 -27.47 -44.94
CA GLY A 970 38.74 -28.78 -44.24
C GLY A 970 37.44 -29.61 -44.31
N VAL A 971 37.51 -30.73 -45.05
CA VAL A 971 37.08 -32.11 -44.70
C VAL A 971 35.61 -32.43 -44.32
N VAL A 972 34.88 -32.94 -45.33
CA VAL A 972 34.18 -34.24 -45.39
C VAL A 972 33.52 -34.84 -44.13
N ASP A 973 32.17 -34.85 -44.17
CA ASP A 973 31.23 -35.97 -43.92
C ASP A 973 31.53 -37.00 -42.79
N ASP A 974 30.64 -37.03 -41.78
CA ASP A 974 30.14 -38.31 -41.28
C ASP A 974 28.64 -38.27 -41.03
N SER A 975 28.02 -39.38 -41.40
CA SER A 975 26.62 -39.72 -41.24
C SER A 975 26.31 -40.18 -39.81
N GLN A 976 25.19 -39.73 -39.23
CA GLN A 976 23.99 -40.57 -39.13
C GLN A 976 22.90 -39.91 -38.29
N SER A 977 21.68 -39.99 -38.80
CA SER A 977 20.46 -39.66 -38.06
C SER A 977 19.94 -40.90 -37.32
N SER A 978 19.39 -40.70 -36.13
CA SER A 978 18.11 -41.34 -35.77
C SER A 978 17.49 -40.78 -34.48
N GLY A 979 16.35 -40.11 -34.63
CA GLY A 979 15.14 -40.38 -33.82
C GLY A 979 14.99 -39.76 -32.42
N HIS A 980 14.19 -38.68 -32.36
CA HIS A 980 13.25 -38.35 -31.27
C HIS A 980 13.87 -38.00 -29.88
N PRO A 981 13.11 -37.42 -28.90
CA PRO A 981 11.64 -37.34 -28.78
C PRO A 981 11.03 -35.97 -28.40
N PHE A 982 9.71 -36.01 -28.21
CA PHE A 982 8.88 -35.00 -27.53
C PHE A 982 9.16 -34.95 -26.00
N LEU A 983 8.65 -33.87 -25.38
CA LEU A 983 8.03 -33.78 -24.04
C LEU A 983 8.85 -33.38 -22.77
N THR A 984 8.41 -32.21 -22.23
CA THR A 984 8.17 -31.82 -20.81
C THR A 984 9.23 -31.15 -19.91
N THR A 985 8.91 -29.89 -19.56
CA THR A 985 9.01 -29.18 -18.24
C THR A 985 10.33 -28.96 -17.50
N CYS A 986 10.72 -27.68 -17.45
CA CYS A 986 11.07 -26.83 -16.30
C CYS A 986 11.78 -27.41 -15.05
N TYR A 987 13.00 -26.92 -14.82
CA TYR A 987 13.48 -26.29 -13.57
C TYR A 987 14.73 -25.47 -13.96
N ALA A 988 14.83 -24.15 -13.78
CA ALA A 988 13.87 -23.16 -13.29
C ALA A 988 13.80 -21.97 -14.26
#